data_AF-A0A6B4RC13-F1
#
_entry.id   AF-A0A6B4RC13-F1
#
_cell.length_a   1.000
_cell.length_b   1.000
_cell.length_c   1.000
_cell.angle_alpha   90.00
_cell.angle_beta   90.00
_cell.angle_gamma   90.00
#
_symmetry.space_group_name_H-M   'P 1'
#
loop_
_entity.id
_entity.type
_entity.pdbx_description
1 polymer ?
#
loop_
_entity_poly.entity_id
_entity_poly.type
_entity_poly.pdbx_seq_one_letter_code
_entity_poly.pdbx_strand_id
1 'polypeptide(L)'
;MDVTKFNEKFNRVDGKIYVVEEVVTPVGGLYEAELTHDNINNLNVYTGSKLTGTKITTYSTSTPSLTPWKTVIKIFSTEPQLYISYETTGDQVEAEDINNLQDAINLTQEELNKENNRATSRENNIEKDLNSEITRAKNAESTENTRAINRENLIEKNLDLEVERAKASEKVLTDNLNTEINRAKGSEKTISDNLSSEVNRAKVKENSIESNFNNYKTSNDSEIQGLKAKDIDLENKKANLDYVNLELNKRYTKDQTFTREEVLKKIQDLIGTAPDTLDTFKEIADALGNDPNFATTIMNELSSKVDKVTGKSLSTNDYDNTEKSKLSDVNAKKHEHSNKSIIDKITQGLLDAWNSAYNHINDSIRHITSSERNLWNTVSDKANKTDIPSKLSQLTNDKKFITQDDIDTSQNHIHNNKSVLDKISQKTLDDINLSVDKVLKNKLTPIETDSTLTKLDNCIGEYVHNMQLKGKTLQNLWNGGNVNYLSSENRIIETTTLDLYKTNTNYTIINYNNKKIKLGIFTKANTYSRSIEVLPNSKFIIRLNDEIIKDKVGEEVNGWENSDNDKNELKKSIVILEGEVKEIPPYFEGIQSTGELEGNKISILTKGKNLIKNGNGENELGFWIKRGNITFEKFGEFTGNQWTGIDQIIKVKQNTDYTVSCKHSSNSGIYVMGIKSTDGNTLTFNTGNNNQVTVSLQNKIVGSQTVTFAEFQLLESTTATTYETYKEDKTEILLPSPHCGLPSGTADVVDYDKNERTKNVAKLQLETITGWTVTATDVNTPNTIEFQYYYLDGVPDSSLICNNFNIYTADWLWNKDVEGIAYNKSKMIQLRINKAKLESLDDIGLKKWFQTNLTVLYHQLANPITEKLNIKDELQTFTDGYIQLNNAITPCTSLEYSTNLPSALSGVVEIQDKILDRVNILEKKKIITWDELEGV
;
A
#
# COMPACT_ATOMS: atom_id res chain seq x y z
N MET A 1 -24.79 -23.15 67.27
CA MET A 1 -23.75 -23.54 68.24
C MET A 1 -24.48 -24.33 69.30
N ASP A 2 -24.37 -25.66 69.30
CA ASP A 2 -24.94 -26.47 70.39
C ASP A 2 -23.88 -26.54 71.49
N VAL A 3 -23.93 -25.59 72.42
CA VAL A 3 -22.83 -25.36 73.38
C VAL A 3 -22.93 -26.32 74.58
N THR A 4 -24.15 -26.70 75.00
CA THR A 4 -24.39 -27.66 76.09
C THR A 4 -25.75 -28.34 75.96
N LYS A 5 -25.85 -29.61 76.38
CA LYS A 5 -27.11 -30.39 76.43
C LYS A 5 -27.29 -31.02 77.81
N PHE A 6 -28.45 -30.79 78.44
CA PHE A 6 -28.84 -31.37 79.72
C PHE A 6 -29.93 -32.43 79.52
N ASN A 7 -29.94 -33.46 80.36
CA ASN A 7 -31.06 -34.40 80.45
C ASN A 7 -32.24 -33.70 81.16
N GLU A 8 -33.47 -34.07 80.80
CA GLU A 8 -34.67 -33.52 81.45
C GLU A 8 -34.71 -33.97 82.92
N LYS A 9 -34.97 -33.05 83.86
CA LYS A 9 -35.16 -33.35 85.29
C LYS A 9 -36.64 -33.20 85.64
N PHE A 10 -37.19 -34.15 86.40
CA PHE A 10 -38.59 -34.12 86.84
C PHE A 10 -38.73 -33.45 88.20
N ASN A 11 -39.67 -32.51 88.32
CA ASN A 11 -39.93 -31.83 89.59
C ASN A 11 -40.60 -32.77 90.59
N ARG A 12 -40.08 -32.78 91.82
CA ARG A 12 -40.71 -33.45 92.96
C ARG A 12 -41.91 -32.66 93.46
N VAL A 13 -43.11 -33.15 93.14
CA VAL A 13 -44.40 -32.52 93.49
C VAL A 13 -45.23 -33.52 94.29
N ASP A 14 -45.78 -33.08 95.42
CA ASP A 14 -46.52 -33.96 96.33
C ASP A 14 -47.72 -34.63 95.62
N GLY A 15 -47.83 -35.95 95.77
CA GLY A 15 -48.84 -36.77 95.11
C GLY A 15 -48.65 -37.04 93.60
N LYS A 16 -47.59 -36.53 92.95
CA LYS A 16 -47.31 -36.75 91.53
C LYS A 16 -46.27 -37.85 91.32
N ILE A 17 -46.56 -38.78 90.41
CA ILE A 17 -45.66 -39.87 90.02
C ILE A 17 -45.45 -39.78 88.51
N TYR A 18 -44.19 -39.84 88.08
CA TYR A 18 -43.79 -39.93 86.66
C TYR A 18 -43.50 -41.38 86.33
N VAL A 19 -43.93 -41.82 85.15
CA VAL A 19 -43.58 -43.13 84.60
C VAL A 19 -42.55 -42.91 83.52
N VAL A 20 -41.39 -43.51 83.68
CA VAL A 20 -40.24 -43.35 82.78
C VAL A 20 -39.92 -44.68 82.15
N GLU A 21 -39.48 -44.63 80.91
CA GLU A 21 -38.89 -45.77 80.22
C GLU A 21 -37.53 -45.36 79.66
N GLU A 22 -36.49 -46.06 80.08
CA GLU A 22 -35.15 -45.94 79.54
C GLU A 22 -34.86 -47.09 78.59
N VAL A 23 -34.30 -46.76 77.43
CA VAL A 23 -33.82 -47.74 76.46
C VAL A 23 -32.34 -47.93 76.68
N VAL A 24 -31.93 -49.16 76.98
CA VAL A 24 -30.54 -49.49 77.28
C VAL A 24 -30.06 -50.66 76.42
N THR A 25 -28.76 -50.72 76.18
CA THR A 25 -28.11 -51.73 75.34
C THR A 25 -27.01 -52.41 76.17
N PRO A 26 -27.22 -53.65 76.66
CA PRO A 26 -26.19 -54.39 77.37
C PRO A 26 -24.98 -54.67 76.48
N VAL A 27 -23.76 -54.53 77.03
CA VAL A 27 -22.51 -54.82 76.32
C VAL A 27 -21.87 -56.04 76.97
N GLY A 28 -21.62 -57.10 76.19
CA GLY A 28 -21.04 -58.34 76.73
C GLY A 28 -21.95 -59.11 77.70
N GLY A 29 -23.27 -58.91 77.60
CA GLY A 29 -24.27 -59.57 78.46
C GLY A 29 -24.56 -58.84 79.78
N LEU A 30 -24.00 -57.66 79.98
CA LEU A 30 -24.12 -56.85 81.20
C LEU A 30 -24.48 -55.39 80.86
N TYR A 31 -25.42 -54.81 81.61
CA TYR A 31 -25.64 -53.36 81.69
C TYR A 31 -25.54 -52.93 83.15
N GLU A 32 -24.72 -51.92 83.43
CA GLU A 32 -24.55 -51.35 84.77
C GLU A 32 -24.40 -49.84 84.68
N ALA A 33 -25.41 -49.10 85.13
CA ALA A 33 -25.40 -47.65 85.16
C ALA A 33 -26.37 -47.11 86.20
N GLU A 34 -26.18 -45.84 86.57
CA GLU A 34 -27.19 -45.06 87.29
C GLU A 34 -28.36 -44.74 86.35
N LEU A 35 -29.59 -44.86 86.83
CA LEU A 35 -30.77 -44.43 86.10
C LEU A 35 -30.79 -42.90 86.01
N THR A 36 -31.35 -42.37 84.94
CA THR A 36 -31.36 -40.93 84.61
C THR A 36 -32.11 -40.09 85.64
N HIS A 37 -33.03 -40.72 86.38
CA HIS A 37 -33.90 -40.07 87.36
C HIS A 37 -33.75 -40.67 88.77
N ASP A 38 -34.11 -39.89 89.78
CA ASP A 38 -33.97 -40.24 91.20
C ASP A 38 -35.29 -40.77 91.80
N ASN A 39 -35.27 -41.21 93.05
CA ASN A 39 -36.43 -41.66 93.84
C ASN A 39 -37.26 -42.75 93.13
N ILE A 40 -36.54 -43.73 92.58
CA ILE A 40 -37.09 -44.82 91.76
C ILE A 40 -37.93 -45.79 92.59
N ASN A 41 -39.14 -46.09 92.08
CA ASN A 41 -40.12 -47.02 92.61
C ASN A 41 -40.66 -47.90 91.48
N ASN A 42 -41.26 -49.06 91.82
CA ASN A 42 -41.93 -49.95 90.86
C ASN A 42 -41.11 -50.28 89.59
N LEU A 43 -39.80 -50.46 89.75
CA LEU A 43 -38.88 -50.72 88.63
C LEU A 43 -39.09 -52.12 88.04
N ASN A 44 -39.15 -52.18 86.71
CA ASN A 44 -39.22 -53.41 85.95
C ASN A 44 -38.36 -53.33 84.67
N VAL A 45 -37.84 -54.47 84.24
CA VAL A 45 -37.01 -54.58 83.03
C VAL A 45 -37.66 -55.57 82.06
N TYR A 46 -37.82 -55.15 80.80
CA TYR A 46 -38.42 -55.95 79.73
C TYR A 46 -37.60 -55.91 78.45
N THR A 47 -37.78 -56.92 77.59
CA THR A 47 -37.17 -56.94 76.25
C THR A 47 -37.94 -56.10 75.22
N GLY A 48 -39.12 -55.59 75.56
CA GLY A 48 -39.94 -54.69 74.73
C GLY A 48 -40.45 -53.47 75.50
N SER A 49 -40.70 -52.38 74.75
CA SER A 49 -41.23 -51.12 75.28
C SER A 49 -42.60 -51.29 75.94
N LYS A 50 -42.95 -50.42 76.88
CA LYS A 50 -44.21 -50.35 77.63
C LYS A 50 -44.57 -51.66 78.32
N LEU A 51 -43.57 -52.27 78.98
CA LEU A 51 -43.72 -53.52 79.71
C LEU A 51 -44.15 -54.71 78.82
N THR A 52 -43.75 -54.72 77.55
CA THR A 52 -44.04 -55.82 76.60
C THR A 52 -42.84 -56.75 76.44
N GLY A 53 -43.04 -57.96 75.90
CA GLY A 53 -41.96 -58.95 75.75
C GLY A 53 -41.65 -59.72 77.04
N THR A 54 -40.44 -60.26 77.13
CA THR A 54 -40.01 -61.10 78.25
C THR A 54 -39.54 -60.23 79.41
N LYS A 55 -40.07 -60.47 80.61
CA LYS A 55 -39.61 -59.81 81.83
C LYS A 55 -38.26 -60.36 82.25
N ILE A 56 -37.27 -59.49 82.40
CA ILE A 56 -35.95 -59.84 82.92
C ILE A 56 -36.02 -59.83 84.45
N THR A 57 -35.75 -60.95 85.09
CA THR A 57 -35.74 -61.10 86.55
C THR A 57 -34.33 -61.15 87.14
N THR A 58 -33.30 -61.24 86.28
CA THR A 58 -31.88 -61.29 86.62
C THR A 58 -31.25 -59.90 86.64
N TYR A 59 -31.77 -59.02 87.50
CA TYR A 59 -31.15 -57.73 87.80
C TYR A 59 -31.07 -57.48 89.29
N SER A 60 -30.11 -56.65 89.69
CA SER A 60 -30.00 -56.12 91.05
C SER A 60 -29.96 -54.61 91.00
N THR A 61 -30.56 -53.96 91.99
CA THR A 61 -30.43 -52.52 92.19
C THR A 61 -29.61 -52.23 93.44
N SER A 62 -28.90 -51.11 93.44
CA SER A 62 -28.19 -50.58 94.60
C SER A 62 -28.38 -49.08 94.69
N THR A 63 -28.55 -48.58 95.90
CA THR A 63 -28.58 -47.14 96.18
C THR A 63 -27.26 -46.75 96.86
N PRO A 64 -26.52 -45.76 96.33
CA PRO A 64 -25.33 -45.27 96.99
C PRO A 64 -25.65 -44.64 98.37
N SER A 65 -24.79 -44.83 99.36
CA SER A 65 -25.05 -44.38 100.74
C SER A 65 -25.07 -42.84 100.90
N LEU A 66 -24.34 -42.12 100.05
CA LEU A 66 -24.26 -40.66 100.07
C LEU A 66 -25.35 -39.99 99.22
N THR A 67 -25.95 -40.71 98.28
CA THR A 67 -27.02 -40.24 97.39
C THR A 67 -28.17 -41.27 97.36
N PRO A 68 -28.89 -41.46 98.49
CA PRO A 68 -29.85 -42.56 98.65
C PRO A 68 -31.08 -42.46 97.73
N TRP A 69 -31.28 -41.32 97.08
CA TRP A 69 -32.31 -41.12 96.06
C TRP A 69 -31.90 -41.67 94.67
N LYS A 70 -30.61 -41.88 94.40
CA LYS A 70 -30.13 -42.43 93.13
C LYS A 70 -30.21 -43.95 93.13
N THR A 71 -30.52 -44.53 91.97
CA THR A 71 -30.59 -45.98 91.78
C THR A 71 -29.65 -46.42 90.68
N VAL A 72 -28.67 -47.24 91.03
CA VAL A 72 -27.82 -47.96 90.08
C VAL A 72 -28.46 -49.32 89.83
N ILE A 73 -28.65 -49.66 88.56
CA ILE A 73 -29.16 -50.96 88.16
C ILE A 73 -28.07 -51.76 87.46
N LYS A 74 -27.98 -53.05 87.81
CA LYS A 74 -27.11 -54.02 87.17
C LYS A 74 -27.94 -55.16 86.60
N ILE A 75 -27.94 -55.31 85.29
CA ILE A 75 -28.79 -56.25 84.56
C ILE A 75 -27.91 -57.25 83.81
N PHE A 76 -28.17 -58.55 83.99
CA PHE A 76 -27.53 -59.61 83.22
C PHE A 76 -28.52 -60.17 82.20
N SER A 77 -28.26 -59.93 80.92
CA SER A 77 -29.11 -60.37 79.80
C SER A 77 -28.30 -60.46 78.50
N THR A 78 -28.55 -61.49 77.70
CA THR A 78 -27.97 -61.65 76.35
C THR A 78 -28.77 -60.91 75.27
N GLU A 79 -29.88 -60.27 75.63
CA GLU A 79 -30.74 -59.54 74.71
C GLU A 79 -30.08 -58.21 74.28
N PRO A 80 -30.16 -57.83 73.00
CA PRO A 80 -29.44 -56.68 72.45
C PRO A 80 -29.98 -55.33 72.95
N GLN A 81 -31.23 -55.28 73.40
CA GLN A 81 -31.88 -54.06 73.85
C GLN A 81 -32.87 -54.37 74.96
N LEU A 82 -32.90 -53.51 75.98
CA LEU A 82 -33.78 -53.64 77.13
C LEU A 82 -34.48 -52.30 77.39
N TYR A 83 -35.66 -52.42 77.98
CA TYR A 83 -36.50 -51.29 78.37
C TYR A 83 -36.65 -51.35 79.89
N ILE A 84 -36.08 -50.36 80.58
CA ILE A 84 -36.20 -50.21 82.02
C ILE A 84 -37.34 -49.24 82.26
N SER A 85 -38.45 -49.77 82.75
CA SER A 85 -39.62 -48.96 83.09
C SER A 85 -39.72 -48.82 84.59
N TYR A 86 -39.90 -47.60 85.08
CA TYR A 86 -40.02 -47.33 86.51
C TYR A 86 -40.88 -46.11 86.79
N GLU A 87 -41.30 -46.01 88.05
CA GLU A 87 -41.98 -44.84 88.59
C GLU A 87 -40.97 -43.98 89.36
N THR A 88 -41.07 -42.66 89.26
CA THR A 88 -40.30 -41.73 90.09
C THR A 88 -41.22 -40.65 90.66
N THR A 89 -40.91 -40.21 91.88
CA THR A 89 -41.59 -39.05 92.48
C THR A 89 -40.96 -37.71 92.07
N GLY A 90 -39.92 -37.74 91.23
CA GLY A 90 -39.14 -36.60 90.78
C GLY A 90 -37.68 -36.66 91.23
N ASP A 91 -36.85 -35.82 90.63
CA ASP A 91 -35.41 -35.75 90.83
C ASP A 91 -35.03 -34.84 92.00
N GLN A 92 -33.90 -35.15 92.63
CA GLN A 92 -33.28 -34.30 93.65
C GLN A 92 -32.29 -33.36 92.96
N VAL A 93 -32.41 -32.06 93.20
CA VAL A 93 -31.42 -31.08 92.72
C VAL A 93 -30.20 -31.13 93.64
N GLU A 94 -29.04 -31.42 93.06
CA GLU A 94 -27.76 -31.47 93.77
C GLU A 94 -26.92 -30.21 93.50
N ALA A 95 -25.93 -29.95 94.35
CA ALA A 95 -24.98 -28.85 94.13
C ALA A 95 -24.22 -29.00 92.80
N GLU A 96 -24.01 -30.24 92.36
CA GLU A 96 -23.39 -30.57 91.06
C GLU A 96 -24.25 -30.10 89.88
N ASP A 97 -25.58 -30.27 89.92
CA ASP A 97 -26.48 -29.81 88.86
C ASP A 97 -26.40 -28.28 88.69
N ILE A 98 -26.34 -27.54 89.82
CA ILE A 98 -26.22 -26.08 89.83
C ILE A 98 -24.85 -25.63 89.29
N ASN A 99 -23.78 -26.33 89.67
CA ASN A 99 -22.44 -26.05 89.14
C ASN A 99 -22.37 -26.31 87.63
N ASN A 100 -22.94 -27.41 87.14
CA ASN A 100 -22.99 -27.72 85.72
C ASN A 100 -23.78 -26.67 84.91
N LEU A 101 -24.88 -26.15 85.45
CA LEU A 101 -25.62 -25.04 84.86
C LEU A 101 -24.79 -23.75 84.83
N GLN A 102 -24.12 -23.43 85.94
CA GLN A 102 -23.25 -22.25 86.04
C GLN A 102 -22.11 -22.31 85.01
N ASP A 103 -21.49 -23.48 84.85
CA ASP A 103 -20.42 -23.70 83.87
C ASP A 103 -20.95 -23.57 82.43
N ALA A 104 -22.13 -24.11 82.14
CA ALA A 104 -22.77 -23.96 80.82
C ALA A 104 -23.10 -22.49 80.49
N ILE A 105 -23.60 -21.74 81.47
CA ILE A 105 -23.87 -20.30 81.33
C ILE A 105 -22.57 -19.55 81.07
N ASN A 106 -21.52 -19.84 81.83
CA ASN A 106 -20.20 -19.23 81.66
C ASN A 106 -19.64 -19.52 80.26
N LEU A 107 -19.69 -20.77 79.80
CA LEU A 107 -19.28 -21.15 78.44
C LEU A 107 -20.07 -20.39 77.37
N THR A 108 -21.39 -20.32 77.52
CA THR A 108 -22.25 -19.61 76.56
C THR A 108 -21.91 -18.12 76.51
N GLN A 109 -21.64 -17.50 77.66
CA GLN A 109 -21.25 -16.10 77.74
C GLN A 109 -19.87 -15.87 77.10
N GLU A 110 -18.92 -16.78 77.29
CA GLU A 110 -17.60 -16.73 76.65
C GLU A 110 -17.72 -16.82 75.12
N GLU A 111 -18.51 -17.77 74.61
CA GLU A 111 -18.73 -17.93 73.16
C GLU A 111 -19.46 -16.72 72.56
N LEU A 112 -20.46 -16.17 73.26
CA LEU A 112 -21.13 -14.94 72.84
C LEU A 112 -20.15 -13.76 72.77
N ASN A 113 -19.27 -13.62 73.75
CA ASN A 113 -18.24 -12.57 73.75
C ASN A 113 -17.25 -12.74 72.59
N LYS A 114 -16.84 -13.98 72.29
CA LYS A 114 -15.99 -14.28 71.13
C LYS A 114 -16.69 -13.89 69.83
N GLU A 115 -17.96 -14.24 69.68
CA GLU A 115 -18.73 -13.92 68.49
C GLU A 115 -18.93 -12.41 68.33
N ASN A 116 -19.23 -11.70 69.42
CA ASN A 116 -19.35 -10.24 69.39
C ASN A 116 -18.03 -9.58 68.97
N ASN A 117 -16.90 -10.02 69.54
CA ASN A 117 -15.57 -9.53 69.14
C ASN A 117 -15.25 -9.81 67.67
N ARG A 118 -15.60 -11.01 67.17
CA ARG A 118 -15.44 -11.37 65.76
C ARG A 118 -16.28 -10.46 64.85
N ALA A 119 -17.54 -10.24 65.20
CA ALA A 119 -18.47 -9.39 64.46
C ALA A 119 -17.99 -7.93 64.42
N THR A 120 -17.68 -7.33 65.57
CA THR A 120 -17.15 -5.95 65.66
C THR A 120 -15.84 -5.79 64.89
N SER A 121 -14.92 -6.76 64.99
CA SER A 121 -13.67 -6.72 64.23
C SER A 121 -13.91 -6.78 62.72
N ARG A 122 -14.89 -7.58 62.28
CA ARG A 122 -15.27 -7.66 60.87
C ARG A 122 -15.91 -6.37 60.37
N GLU A 123 -16.79 -5.75 61.16
CA GLU A 123 -17.42 -4.48 60.82
C GLU A 123 -16.40 -3.35 60.69
N ASN A 124 -15.46 -3.24 61.64
CA ASN A 124 -14.38 -2.26 61.57
C ASN A 124 -13.49 -2.45 60.34
N ASN A 125 -13.20 -3.70 59.95
CA ASN A 125 -12.44 -3.99 58.73
C ASN A 125 -13.22 -3.59 57.48
N ILE A 126 -14.52 -3.89 57.41
CA ILE A 126 -15.38 -3.49 56.29
C ILE A 126 -15.44 -1.95 56.16
N GLU A 127 -15.59 -1.23 57.27
CA GLU A 127 -15.60 0.24 57.27
C GLU A 127 -14.27 0.81 56.76
N LYS A 128 -13.14 0.24 57.20
CA LYS A 128 -11.81 0.64 56.73
C LYS A 128 -11.61 0.37 55.24
N ASP A 129 -12.00 -0.80 54.76
CA ASP A 129 -11.89 -1.18 53.36
C ASP A 129 -12.77 -0.28 52.49
N LEU A 130 -14.00 0.01 52.93
CA LEU A 130 -14.92 0.89 52.22
C LEU A 130 -14.38 2.33 52.12
N ASN A 131 -13.83 2.88 53.22
CA ASN A 131 -13.23 4.21 53.21
C ASN A 131 -11.98 4.29 52.31
N SER A 132 -11.18 3.22 52.28
CA SER A 132 -10.02 3.11 51.39
C SER A 132 -10.46 3.07 49.93
N GLU A 133 -11.53 2.31 49.64
CA GLU A 133 -12.11 2.20 48.30
C GLU A 133 -12.72 3.52 47.82
N ILE A 134 -13.45 4.23 48.68
CA ILE A 134 -13.97 5.59 48.38
C ILE A 134 -12.83 6.55 48.03
N THR A 135 -11.73 6.49 48.78
CA THR A 135 -10.56 7.35 48.53
C THR A 135 -9.89 7.01 47.20
N ARG A 136 -9.69 5.71 46.94
CA ARG A 136 -9.15 5.21 45.67
C ARG A 136 -10.01 5.67 44.49
N ALA A 137 -11.34 5.53 44.59
CA ALA A 137 -12.29 5.92 43.55
C ALA A 137 -12.24 7.43 43.27
N LYS A 138 -12.26 8.28 44.31
CA LYS A 138 -12.14 9.75 44.15
C LYS A 138 -10.83 10.17 43.49
N ASN A 139 -9.72 9.52 43.85
CA ASN A 139 -8.42 9.82 43.26
C ASN A 139 -8.36 9.39 41.78
N ALA A 140 -8.93 8.22 41.47
CA ALA A 140 -9.02 7.74 40.09
C ALA A 140 -9.88 8.69 39.23
N GLU A 141 -11.04 9.11 39.74
CA GLU A 141 -11.93 10.06 39.06
C GLU A 141 -11.26 11.43 38.85
N SER A 142 -10.56 11.97 39.86
CA SER A 142 -9.82 13.23 39.73
C SER A 142 -8.69 13.14 38.70
N THR A 143 -7.99 11.99 38.66
CA THR A 143 -6.91 11.74 37.70
C THR A 143 -7.44 11.68 36.28
N GLU A 144 -8.56 10.97 36.08
CA GLU A 144 -9.22 10.87 34.78
C GLU A 144 -9.74 12.23 34.31
N ASN A 145 -10.30 13.03 35.21
CA ASN A 145 -10.79 14.37 34.88
C ASN A 145 -9.64 15.28 34.42
N THR A 146 -8.47 15.20 35.08
CA THR A 146 -7.27 15.94 34.65
C THR A 146 -6.74 15.43 33.30
N ARG A 147 -6.74 14.11 33.08
CA ARG A 147 -6.34 13.52 31.79
C ARG A 147 -7.26 13.98 30.66
N ALA A 148 -8.58 14.01 30.89
CA ALA A 148 -9.58 14.45 29.93
C ALA A 148 -9.39 15.93 29.57
N ILE A 149 -9.28 16.82 30.58
CA ILE A 149 -9.03 18.26 30.38
C ILE A 149 -7.73 18.49 29.58
N ASN A 150 -6.65 17.79 29.93
CA ASN A 150 -5.38 17.92 29.22
C ASN A 150 -5.48 17.45 27.76
N ARG A 151 -6.25 16.39 27.51
CA ARG A 151 -6.49 15.88 26.15
C ARG A 151 -7.34 16.84 25.33
N GLU A 152 -8.39 17.41 25.91
CA GLU A 152 -9.26 18.41 25.27
C GLU A 152 -8.46 19.67 24.90
N ASN A 153 -7.67 20.21 25.83
CA ASN A 153 -6.79 21.36 25.57
C ASN A 153 -5.76 21.08 24.46
N LEU A 154 -5.22 19.85 24.40
CA LEU A 154 -4.29 19.45 23.35
C LEU A 154 -4.97 19.34 21.99
N ILE A 155 -6.20 18.79 21.95
CA ILE A 155 -7.00 18.70 20.71
C ILE A 155 -7.33 20.09 20.20
N GLU A 156 -7.76 21.00 21.09
CA GLU A 156 -8.05 22.40 20.75
C GLU A 156 -6.82 23.09 20.15
N LYS A 157 -5.66 22.97 20.81
CA LYS A 157 -4.40 23.54 20.31
C LYS A 157 -3.98 22.95 18.95
N ASN A 158 -4.11 21.64 18.77
CA ASN A 158 -3.78 20.99 17.50
C ASN A 158 -4.74 21.43 16.39
N LEU A 159 -6.02 21.60 16.70
CA LEU A 159 -7.02 22.11 15.77
C LEU A 159 -6.70 23.55 15.36
N ASP A 160 -6.32 24.42 16.30
CA ASP A 160 -5.90 25.80 15.99
C ASP A 160 -4.67 25.83 15.08
N LEU A 161 -3.65 25.01 15.36
CA LEU A 161 -2.47 24.89 14.51
C LEU A 161 -2.82 24.37 13.10
N GLU A 162 -3.75 23.43 13.02
CA GLU A 162 -4.24 22.88 11.76
C GLU A 162 -4.98 23.95 10.94
N VAL A 163 -5.85 24.73 11.59
CA VAL A 163 -6.57 25.85 10.97
C VAL A 163 -5.59 26.90 10.44
N GLU A 164 -4.55 27.26 11.21
CA GLU A 164 -3.53 28.22 10.75
C GLU A 164 -2.68 27.67 9.61
N ARG A 165 -2.29 26.39 9.66
CA ARG A 165 -1.59 25.73 8.55
C ARG A 165 -2.44 25.69 7.29
N ALA A 166 -3.73 25.39 7.41
CA ALA A 166 -4.67 25.36 6.29
C ALA A 166 -4.81 26.75 5.67
N LYS A 167 -5.04 27.81 6.47
CA LYS A 167 -5.09 29.20 5.99
C LYS A 167 -3.80 29.61 5.27
N ALA A 168 -2.63 29.23 5.79
CA ALA A 168 -1.35 29.53 5.16
C ALA A 168 -1.20 28.83 3.80
N SER A 169 -1.58 27.56 3.71
CA SER A 169 -1.57 26.79 2.46
C SER A 169 -2.55 27.37 1.43
N GLU A 170 -3.77 27.68 1.84
CA GLU A 170 -4.79 28.33 1.00
C GLU A 170 -4.33 29.69 0.49
N LYS A 171 -3.63 30.48 1.33
CA LYS A 171 -3.03 31.73 0.91
C LYS A 171 -1.96 31.52 -0.16
N VAL A 172 -1.09 30.52 -0.02
CA VAL A 172 -0.08 30.18 -1.03
C VAL A 172 -0.73 29.78 -2.35
N LEU A 173 -1.77 28.94 -2.32
CA LEU A 173 -2.52 28.56 -3.52
C LEU A 173 -3.16 29.77 -4.20
N THR A 174 -3.73 30.68 -3.40
CA THR A 174 -4.32 31.93 -3.89
C THR A 174 -3.27 32.85 -4.53
N ASP A 175 -2.10 33.01 -3.89
CA ASP A 175 -1.00 33.83 -4.40
C ASP A 175 -0.41 33.25 -5.69
N ASN A 176 -0.24 31.93 -5.76
CA ASN A 176 0.21 31.22 -6.96
C ASN A 176 -0.78 31.39 -8.11
N LEU A 177 -2.08 31.23 -7.84
CA LEU A 177 -3.13 31.42 -8.83
C LEU A 177 -3.16 32.87 -9.34
N ASN A 178 -3.05 33.86 -8.45
CA ASN A 178 -2.97 35.27 -8.85
C ASN A 178 -1.73 35.56 -9.71
N THR A 179 -0.58 34.95 -9.37
CA THR A 179 0.64 35.08 -10.16
C THR A 179 0.48 34.50 -11.56
N GLU A 180 -0.11 33.31 -11.67
CA GLU A 180 -0.38 32.66 -12.94
C GLU A 180 -1.40 33.44 -13.78
N ILE A 181 -2.47 33.97 -13.16
CA ILE A 181 -3.43 34.86 -13.83
C ILE A 181 -2.73 36.08 -14.41
N ASN A 182 -1.82 36.72 -13.65
CA ASN A 182 -1.08 37.88 -14.13
C ASN A 182 -0.10 37.52 -15.26
N ARG A 183 0.59 36.38 -15.15
CA ARG A 183 1.48 35.86 -16.20
C ARG A 183 0.71 35.58 -17.49
N ALA A 184 -0.44 34.92 -17.39
CA ALA A 184 -1.32 34.61 -18.53
C ALA A 184 -1.82 35.89 -19.19
N LYS A 185 -2.37 36.84 -18.42
CA LYS A 185 -2.80 38.16 -18.93
C LYS A 185 -1.66 38.92 -19.63
N GLY A 186 -0.45 38.88 -19.08
CA GLY A 186 0.72 39.49 -19.69
C GLY A 186 1.06 38.86 -21.04
N SER A 187 1.10 37.53 -21.09
CA SER A 187 1.35 36.76 -22.32
C SER A 187 0.27 37.00 -23.38
N GLU A 188 -1.01 36.96 -23.00
CA GLU A 188 -2.14 37.24 -23.88
C GLU A 188 -2.09 38.66 -24.43
N LYS A 189 -1.73 39.64 -23.59
CA LYS A 189 -1.53 41.02 -24.04
C LYS A 189 -0.40 41.11 -25.06
N THR A 190 0.74 40.47 -24.82
CA THR A 190 1.87 40.45 -25.78
C THR A 190 1.46 39.81 -27.10
N ILE A 191 0.74 38.69 -27.08
CA ILE A 191 0.24 38.03 -28.30
C ILE A 191 -0.73 38.96 -29.05
N SER A 192 -1.64 39.63 -28.34
CA SER A 192 -2.59 40.60 -28.91
C SER A 192 -1.89 41.80 -29.55
N ASP A 193 -0.87 42.36 -28.88
CA ASP A 193 -0.06 43.48 -29.37
C ASP A 193 0.76 43.07 -30.61
N ASN A 194 1.35 41.88 -30.60
CA ASN A 194 2.11 41.32 -31.73
C ASN A 194 1.20 41.07 -32.94
N LEU A 195 0.02 40.48 -32.72
CA LEU A 195 -0.96 40.25 -33.78
C LEU A 195 -1.45 41.58 -34.36
N SER A 196 -1.73 42.57 -33.52
CA SER A 196 -2.12 43.92 -33.97
C SER A 196 -1.03 44.58 -34.80
N SER A 197 0.24 44.44 -34.38
CA SER A 197 1.40 44.95 -35.14
C SER A 197 1.56 44.25 -36.48
N GLU A 198 1.42 42.93 -36.52
CA GLU A 198 1.51 42.15 -37.77
C GLU A 198 0.37 42.49 -38.74
N VAL A 199 -0.86 42.63 -38.23
CA VAL A 199 -2.01 43.08 -39.03
C VAL A 199 -1.74 44.45 -39.64
N ASN A 200 -1.17 45.39 -38.87
CA ASN A 200 -0.82 46.71 -39.39
C ASN A 200 0.31 46.63 -40.43
N ARG A 201 1.35 45.84 -40.18
CA ARG A 201 2.45 45.60 -41.13
C ARG A 201 1.93 45.03 -42.45
N ALA A 202 1.05 44.02 -42.38
CA ALA A 202 0.42 43.39 -43.54
C ALA A 202 -0.41 44.40 -44.33
N LYS A 203 -1.32 45.14 -43.67
CA LYS A 203 -2.13 46.19 -44.31
C LYS A 203 -1.29 47.24 -45.02
N VAL A 204 -0.21 47.72 -44.39
CA VAL A 204 0.70 48.70 -45.01
C VAL A 204 1.36 48.11 -46.26
N LYS A 205 1.80 46.84 -46.19
CA LYS A 205 2.41 46.17 -47.34
C LYS A 205 1.41 45.93 -48.47
N GLU A 206 0.19 45.52 -48.14
CA GLU A 206 -0.91 45.34 -49.10
C GLU A 206 -1.26 46.66 -49.80
N ASN A 207 -1.44 47.75 -49.06
CA ASN A 207 -1.69 49.08 -49.62
C ASN A 207 -0.55 49.55 -50.54
N SER A 208 0.71 49.23 -50.18
CA SER A 208 1.88 49.53 -51.02
C SER A 208 1.88 48.71 -52.32
N ILE A 209 1.54 47.42 -52.24
CA ILE A 209 1.42 46.55 -53.41
C ILE A 209 0.28 47.04 -54.32
N GLU A 210 -0.88 47.39 -53.75
CA GLU A 210 -2.01 47.94 -54.48
C GLU A 210 -1.65 49.25 -55.18
N SER A 211 -0.95 50.15 -54.49
CA SER A 211 -0.44 51.40 -55.08
C SER A 211 0.53 51.13 -56.24
N ASN A 212 1.47 50.20 -56.07
CA ASN A 212 2.41 49.82 -57.12
C ASN A 212 1.70 49.21 -58.34
N PHE A 213 0.70 48.36 -58.11
CA PHE A 213 -0.11 47.76 -59.16
C PHE A 213 -0.90 48.83 -59.92
N ASN A 214 -1.53 49.77 -59.21
CA ASN A 214 -2.26 50.88 -59.81
C ASN A 214 -1.34 51.82 -60.61
N ASN A 215 -0.13 52.08 -60.13
CA ASN A 215 0.88 52.86 -60.86
C ASN A 215 1.31 52.15 -62.15
N TYR A 216 1.61 50.84 -62.07
CA TYR A 216 1.96 50.04 -63.23
C TYR A 216 0.83 50.01 -64.26
N LYS A 217 -0.41 49.81 -63.80
CA LYS A 217 -1.60 49.87 -64.64
C LYS A 217 -1.73 51.22 -65.33
N THR A 218 -1.61 52.32 -64.59
CA THR A 218 -1.72 53.68 -65.15
C THR A 218 -0.64 53.96 -66.19
N SER A 219 0.60 53.51 -65.93
CA SER A 219 1.71 53.64 -66.87
C SER A 219 1.46 52.86 -68.17
N ASN A 220 1.06 51.60 -68.05
CA ASN A 220 0.73 50.76 -69.21
C ASN A 220 -0.47 51.31 -69.99
N ASP A 221 -1.52 51.78 -69.30
CA ASP A 221 -2.68 52.40 -69.93
C ASP A 221 -2.27 53.65 -70.74
N SER A 222 -1.35 54.46 -70.20
CA SER A 222 -0.80 55.63 -70.90
C SER A 222 0.03 55.24 -72.13
N GLU A 223 0.87 54.20 -72.03
CA GLU A 223 1.65 53.67 -73.15
C GLU A 223 0.75 53.13 -74.26
N ILE A 224 -0.27 52.33 -73.90
CA ILE A 224 -1.25 51.78 -74.84
C ILE A 224 -2.02 52.92 -75.53
N GLN A 225 -2.42 53.97 -74.80
CA GLN A 225 -3.07 55.14 -75.41
C GLN A 225 -2.13 55.87 -76.38
N GLY A 226 -0.85 56.03 -76.03
CA GLY A 226 0.17 56.60 -76.92
C GLY A 226 0.40 55.78 -78.19
N LEU A 227 0.42 54.45 -78.07
CA LEU A 227 0.52 53.53 -79.21
C LEU A 227 -0.73 53.62 -80.10
N LYS A 228 -1.93 53.63 -79.52
CA LYS A 228 -3.19 53.84 -80.26
C LYS A 228 -3.20 55.17 -81.01
N ALA A 229 -2.72 56.26 -80.39
CA ALA A 229 -2.64 57.56 -81.03
C ALA A 229 -1.65 57.57 -82.22
N LYS A 230 -0.50 56.91 -82.07
CA LYS A 230 0.47 56.72 -83.17
C LYS A 230 -0.11 55.87 -84.31
N ASP A 231 -0.86 54.82 -83.97
CA ASP A 231 -1.51 53.96 -84.95
C ASP A 231 -2.56 54.72 -85.75
N ILE A 232 -3.40 55.53 -85.08
CA ILE A 232 -4.37 56.43 -85.73
C ILE A 232 -3.67 57.47 -86.62
N ASP A 233 -2.58 58.09 -86.16
CA ASP A 233 -1.79 59.03 -86.98
C ASP A 233 -1.20 58.32 -88.22
N LEU A 234 -0.71 57.09 -88.07
CA LEU A 234 -0.19 56.29 -89.17
C LEU A 234 -1.29 55.92 -90.17
N GLU A 235 -2.48 55.52 -89.71
CA GLU A 235 -3.65 55.26 -90.56
C GLU A 235 -4.08 56.53 -91.30
N ASN A 236 -4.18 57.67 -90.62
CA ASN A 236 -4.52 58.95 -91.23
C ASN A 236 -3.50 59.38 -92.30
N LYS A 237 -2.19 59.19 -92.03
CA LYS A 237 -1.12 59.45 -93.01
C LYS A 237 -1.20 58.52 -94.22
N LYS A 238 -1.49 57.23 -94.02
CA LYS A 238 -1.69 56.26 -95.11
C LYS A 238 -2.95 56.55 -95.92
N ALA A 239 -4.00 57.12 -95.31
CA ALA A 239 -5.24 57.49 -95.98
C ALA A 239 -5.16 58.85 -96.71
N ASN A 240 -4.24 59.73 -96.32
CA ASN A 240 -4.06 61.04 -96.94
C ASN A 240 -3.32 60.94 -98.29
N LEU A 241 -4.05 61.17 -99.38
CA LEU A 241 -3.56 61.11 -100.76
C LEU A 241 -2.37 62.03 -101.01
N ASP A 242 -2.32 63.22 -100.42
CA ASP A 242 -1.22 64.17 -100.62
C ASP A 242 0.07 63.72 -99.92
N TYR A 243 -0.04 63.16 -98.70
CA TYR A 243 1.11 62.58 -97.99
C TYR A 243 1.66 61.35 -98.72
N VAL A 244 0.76 60.46 -99.16
CA VAL A 244 1.14 59.27 -99.96
C VAL A 244 1.79 59.68 -101.29
N ASN A 245 1.26 60.69 -101.99
CA ASN A 245 1.84 61.23 -103.21
C ASN A 245 3.20 61.91 -102.96
N LEU A 246 3.38 62.63 -101.85
CA LEU A 246 4.65 63.23 -101.47
C LEU A 246 5.73 62.17 -101.21
N GLU A 247 5.42 61.10 -100.48
CA GLU A 247 6.35 59.98 -100.25
C GLU A 247 6.59 59.13 -101.52
N LEU A 248 5.60 59.01 -102.41
CA LEU A 248 5.79 58.44 -103.76
C LEU A 248 6.71 59.32 -104.63
N ASN A 249 6.59 60.65 -104.55
CA ASN A 249 7.45 61.60 -105.27
C ASN A 249 8.90 61.63 -104.74
N LYS A 250 9.17 61.10 -103.54
CA LYS A 250 10.54 60.86 -103.04
C LYS A 250 11.17 59.60 -103.65
N ARG A 251 10.40 58.74 -104.31
CA ARG A 251 10.96 57.66 -105.14
C ARG A 251 11.35 58.28 -106.49
N TYR A 252 12.59 58.04 -106.92
CA TYR A 252 13.10 58.52 -108.23
C TYR A 252 12.10 58.24 -109.36
N THR A 253 11.58 59.30 -109.99
CA THR A 253 10.74 59.22 -111.20
C THR A 253 11.60 59.16 -112.46
N LYS A 254 11.05 58.65 -113.57
CA LYS A 254 11.76 58.43 -114.87
C LYS A 254 12.38 59.70 -115.48
N ASP A 255 12.04 60.84 -114.92
CA ASP A 255 12.37 62.21 -115.30
C ASP A 255 13.60 62.74 -114.54
N GLN A 256 14.11 61.96 -113.56
CA GLN A 256 15.45 62.11 -112.95
C GLN A 256 16.48 61.12 -113.55
N THR A 257 16.13 60.49 -114.68
CA THR A 257 17.00 59.66 -115.53
C THR A 257 17.00 60.23 -116.95
N PHE A 258 18.17 60.35 -117.60
CA PHE A 258 18.28 60.94 -118.95
C PHE A 258 17.36 60.24 -119.97
N THR A 259 16.58 61.03 -120.71
CA THR A 259 15.71 60.56 -121.80
C THR A 259 16.52 60.29 -123.08
N ARG A 260 16.01 59.43 -123.96
CA ARG A 260 16.64 59.13 -125.27
C ARG A 260 16.87 60.40 -126.11
N GLU A 261 15.98 61.37 -126.00
CA GLU A 261 16.02 62.65 -126.71
C GLU A 261 17.15 63.56 -126.22
N GLU A 262 17.39 63.61 -124.91
CA GLU A 262 18.51 64.37 -124.31
C GLU A 262 19.88 63.76 -124.68
N VAL A 263 19.94 62.44 -124.86
CA VAL A 263 21.13 61.73 -125.38
C VAL A 263 21.36 62.05 -126.87
N LEU A 264 20.30 62.15 -127.67
CA LEU A 264 20.38 62.48 -129.10
C LEU A 264 20.79 63.95 -129.35
N LYS A 265 20.33 64.89 -128.52
CA LYS A 265 20.67 66.31 -128.63
C LYS A 265 22.15 66.60 -128.39
N LYS A 266 22.78 65.91 -127.42
CA LYS A 266 24.24 65.99 -127.19
C LYS A 266 25.07 65.36 -128.32
N ILE A 267 24.52 64.39 -129.04
CA ILE A 267 25.14 63.83 -130.24
C ILE A 267 25.08 64.84 -131.39
N GLN A 268 23.98 65.61 -131.52
CA GLN A 268 23.75 66.59 -132.58
C GLN A 268 24.59 67.87 -132.42
N ASP A 269 24.84 68.30 -131.18
CA ASP A 269 25.74 69.42 -130.86
C ASP A 269 27.22 69.14 -131.20
N LEU A 270 27.59 67.88 -131.52
CA LEU A 270 28.94 67.46 -131.88
C LEU A 270 29.21 67.45 -133.41
N ILE A 271 28.17 67.59 -134.27
CA ILE A 271 28.28 67.30 -135.72
C ILE A 271 27.98 68.48 -136.66
N GLY A 272 27.62 69.66 -136.16
CA GLY A 272 27.08 70.76 -137.00
C GLY A 272 27.95 72.00 -137.21
N THR A 273 29.25 71.96 -136.86
CA THR A 273 30.18 73.09 -137.04
C THR A 273 30.43 73.39 -138.54
N ALA A 274 29.67 74.31 -139.14
CA ALA A 274 30.18 75.46 -139.89
C ALA A 274 29.04 76.30 -140.51
N PRO A 275 29.20 77.64 -140.62
CA PRO A 275 28.12 78.63 -140.62
C PRO A 275 27.92 79.34 -141.97
N ASP A 276 26.78 80.01 -142.16
CA ASP A 276 26.65 81.28 -142.91
C ASP A 276 25.31 81.97 -142.52
N THR A 277 25.45 83.18 -141.98
CA THR A 277 24.40 84.10 -141.56
C THR A 277 23.59 84.57 -142.78
N LEU A 278 22.30 84.22 -142.97
CA LEU A 278 21.25 85.10 -143.56
C LEU A 278 19.83 84.53 -143.87
N ASP A 279 19.53 83.21 -143.90
CA ASP A 279 18.25 82.75 -144.51
C ASP A 279 17.00 82.79 -143.59
N THR A 280 17.17 82.96 -142.28
CA THR A 280 16.09 82.76 -141.30
C THR A 280 14.93 83.77 -141.37
N PHE A 281 15.08 84.92 -142.04
CA PHE A 281 13.95 85.84 -142.28
C PHE A 281 13.28 85.63 -143.65
N LYS A 282 13.94 84.96 -144.60
CA LYS A 282 13.38 84.62 -145.91
C LYS A 282 12.64 83.29 -145.88
N GLU A 283 13.14 82.31 -145.13
CA GLU A 283 12.45 81.04 -144.90
C GLU A 283 11.07 81.22 -144.23
N ILE A 284 10.90 82.19 -143.32
CA ILE A 284 9.59 82.45 -142.68
C ILE A 284 8.58 83.07 -143.66
N ALA A 285 9.04 83.91 -144.60
CA ALA A 285 8.18 84.48 -145.64
C ALA A 285 7.78 83.43 -146.70
N ASP A 286 8.69 82.51 -147.06
CA ASP A 286 8.42 81.42 -148.00
C ASP A 286 7.61 80.27 -147.33
N ALA A 287 7.74 80.04 -146.02
CA ALA A 287 7.01 79.00 -145.28
C ALA A 287 5.54 79.36 -145.00
N LEU A 288 5.18 80.64 -144.95
CA LEU A 288 3.78 81.10 -144.97
C LEU A 288 3.19 81.09 -146.41
N GLY A 289 3.91 80.52 -147.37
CA GLY A 289 3.45 80.25 -148.73
C GLY A 289 3.19 81.49 -149.59
N ASN A 290 3.60 82.68 -149.13
CA ASN A 290 3.17 83.96 -149.69
C ASN A 290 1.63 84.04 -149.92
N ASP A 291 0.81 83.35 -149.10
CA ASP A 291 -0.64 83.25 -149.27
C ASP A 291 -1.37 84.49 -148.70
N PRO A 292 -1.97 85.36 -149.54
CA PRO A 292 -2.67 86.56 -149.07
C PRO A 292 -4.00 86.26 -148.36
N ASN A 293 -4.53 85.02 -148.44
CA ASN A 293 -5.85 84.64 -147.93
C ASN A 293 -5.80 83.48 -146.91
N PHE A 294 -4.69 83.35 -146.17
CA PHE A 294 -4.39 82.29 -145.20
C PHE A 294 -5.56 81.82 -144.30
N ALA A 295 -6.42 82.74 -143.86
CA ALA A 295 -7.54 82.42 -142.98
C ALA A 295 -8.57 81.45 -143.59
N THR A 296 -8.79 81.51 -144.91
CA THR A 296 -9.73 80.62 -145.61
C THR A 296 -9.17 79.19 -145.74
N THR A 297 -7.85 79.06 -145.88
CA THR A 297 -7.15 77.77 -146.03
C THR A 297 -7.25 76.92 -144.77
N ILE A 298 -7.08 77.50 -143.58
CA ILE A 298 -7.20 76.78 -142.29
C ILE A 298 -8.63 76.29 -142.01
N MET A 299 -9.65 77.02 -142.44
CA MET A 299 -11.05 76.66 -142.18
C MET A 299 -11.53 75.43 -142.97
N ASN A 300 -10.93 75.19 -144.15
CA ASN A 300 -11.20 73.99 -144.94
C ASN A 300 -10.48 72.74 -144.39
N GLU A 301 -9.30 72.88 -143.77
CA GLU A 301 -8.61 71.74 -143.16
C GLU A 301 -9.27 71.26 -141.84
N LEU A 302 -9.86 72.16 -141.04
CA LEU A 302 -10.60 71.77 -139.82
C LEU A 302 -11.88 70.97 -140.11
N SER A 303 -12.49 71.13 -141.29
CA SER A 303 -13.70 70.40 -141.69
C SER A 303 -13.45 68.94 -142.08
N SER A 304 -12.19 68.46 -142.04
CA SER A 304 -11.77 67.12 -142.49
C SER A 304 -11.30 66.17 -141.38
N LYS A 305 -11.43 66.54 -140.10
CA LYS A 305 -10.83 65.79 -138.96
C LYS A 305 -11.80 65.17 -137.96
N VAL A 306 -13.07 64.94 -138.31
CA VAL A 306 -13.96 64.05 -137.53
C VAL A 306 -14.36 62.84 -138.38
N ASP A 307 -13.92 61.65 -137.95
CA ASP A 307 -14.59 60.35 -138.10
C ASP A 307 -14.12 59.47 -136.92
N LYS A 308 -14.94 58.98 -135.98
CA LYS A 308 -16.13 58.11 -136.07
C LYS A 308 -15.89 56.85 -136.87
N VAL A 309 -15.49 55.77 -136.18
CA VAL A 309 -15.67 54.41 -136.69
C VAL A 309 -17.04 53.89 -136.27
N THR A 310 -17.81 53.52 -137.28
CA THR A 310 -19.13 52.90 -137.26
C THR A 310 -19.18 51.65 -136.37
N GLY A 311 -20.14 51.58 -135.44
CA GLY A 311 -20.51 50.32 -134.75
C GLY A 311 -20.41 50.30 -133.22
N LYS A 312 -19.98 51.38 -132.54
CA LYS A 312 -20.02 51.47 -131.07
C LYS A 312 -20.87 52.64 -130.60
N SER A 313 -22.17 52.38 -130.50
CA SER A 313 -23.12 53.24 -129.78
C SER A 313 -22.92 53.14 -128.27
N LEU A 314 -23.22 54.23 -127.57
CA LEU A 314 -23.33 54.27 -126.11
C LEU A 314 -24.56 53.47 -125.67
N SER A 315 -24.36 52.29 -125.09
CA SER A 315 -25.00 51.86 -123.83
C SER A 315 -24.68 50.40 -123.49
N THR A 316 -24.10 50.21 -122.30
CA THR A 316 -24.07 48.99 -121.47
C THR A 316 -23.26 47.77 -121.95
N ASN A 317 -21.98 47.66 -121.53
CA ASN A 317 -21.25 46.45 -121.09
C ASN A 317 -19.72 46.73 -121.05
N ASP A 318 -19.20 47.19 -119.91
CA ASP A 318 -17.80 47.66 -119.78
C ASP A 318 -16.74 46.56 -119.63
N TYR A 319 -17.10 45.27 -119.72
CA TYR A 319 -16.12 44.19 -119.61
C TYR A 319 -16.07 43.33 -120.85
N ASP A 320 -14.89 43.24 -121.47
CA ASP A 320 -14.63 42.31 -122.55
C ASP A 320 -14.50 40.85 -122.04
N ASN A 321 -14.49 39.86 -122.95
CA ASN A 321 -14.43 38.44 -122.58
C ASN A 321 -13.08 38.04 -121.91
N THR A 322 -12.03 38.82 -122.13
CA THR A 322 -10.74 38.68 -121.46
C THR A 322 -10.84 39.16 -120.01
N GLU A 323 -11.54 40.26 -119.76
CA GLU A 323 -11.80 40.81 -118.44
C GLU A 323 -12.77 39.96 -117.63
N LYS A 324 -13.79 39.36 -118.26
CA LYS A 324 -14.67 38.36 -117.61
C LYS A 324 -13.94 37.07 -117.26
N SER A 325 -13.02 36.61 -118.11
CA SER A 325 -12.14 35.47 -117.78
C SER A 325 -11.18 35.82 -116.64
N LYS A 326 -10.60 37.03 -116.63
CA LYS A 326 -9.77 37.51 -115.51
C LYS A 326 -10.57 37.64 -114.22
N LEU A 327 -11.82 38.10 -114.26
CA LEU A 327 -12.67 38.23 -113.08
C LEU A 327 -13.08 36.86 -112.52
N SER A 328 -13.38 35.90 -113.39
CA SER A 328 -13.67 34.51 -113.01
C SER A 328 -12.41 33.80 -112.48
N ASP A 329 -11.25 34.04 -113.09
CA ASP A 329 -9.93 33.54 -112.66
C ASP A 329 -9.49 34.16 -111.32
N VAL A 330 -9.77 35.45 -111.06
CA VAL A 330 -9.52 36.12 -109.76
C VAL A 330 -10.43 35.56 -108.67
N ASN A 331 -11.70 35.28 -108.97
CA ASN A 331 -12.61 34.68 -107.99
C ASN A 331 -12.27 33.20 -107.70
N ALA A 332 -11.77 32.46 -108.69
CA ALA A 332 -11.28 31.08 -108.53
C ALA A 332 -9.88 30.99 -107.88
N LYS A 333 -9.06 32.05 -107.97
CA LYS A 333 -7.74 32.20 -107.31
C LYS A 333 -7.80 32.91 -105.96
N LYS A 334 -8.97 32.99 -105.31
CA LYS A 334 -9.04 33.29 -103.88
C LYS A 334 -8.20 32.24 -103.15
N HIS A 335 -7.06 32.68 -102.63
CA HIS A 335 -6.25 31.88 -101.74
C HIS A 335 -6.97 31.84 -100.39
N GLU A 336 -7.40 30.66 -99.97
CA GLU A 336 -7.57 30.42 -98.55
C GLU A 336 -6.17 30.40 -97.93
N HIS A 337 -5.93 31.30 -96.99
CA HIS A 337 -4.70 31.26 -96.22
C HIS A 337 -4.62 29.90 -95.50
N SER A 338 -3.49 29.20 -95.56
CA SER A 338 -3.32 27.90 -94.86
C SER A 338 -3.54 28.01 -93.36
N ASN A 339 -3.34 29.21 -92.82
CA ASN A 339 -3.64 29.62 -91.47
C ASN A 339 -5.08 30.11 -91.26
N LYS A 340 -5.97 30.13 -92.25
CA LYS A 340 -7.41 30.43 -92.05
C LYS A 340 -8.04 29.42 -91.10
N SER A 341 -7.76 28.13 -91.26
CA SER A 341 -8.20 27.12 -90.28
C SER A 341 -7.62 27.37 -88.88
N ILE A 342 -6.38 27.85 -88.79
CA ILE A 342 -5.71 28.15 -87.52
C ILE A 342 -6.28 29.42 -86.89
N ILE A 343 -6.50 30.47 -87.66
CA ILE A 343 -7.11 31.73 -87.24
C ILE A 343 -8.55 31.49 -86.86
N ASP A 344 -9.34 30.76 -87.63
CA ASP A 344 -10.71 30.39 -87.28
C ASP A 344 -10.74 29.56 -85.99
N LYS A 345 -9.78 28.67 -85.74
CA LYS A 345 -9.64 27.94 -84.46
C LYS A 345 -9.19 28.83 -83.30
N ILE A 346 -8.27 29.78 -83.53
CA ILE A 346 -7.82 30.74 -82.50
C ILE A 346 -8.95 31.72 -82.18
N THR A 347 -9.65 32.23 -83.19
CA THR A 347 -10.79 33.13 -83.07
C THR A 347 -11.97 32.41 -82.42
N GLN A 348 -12.30 31.17 -82.81
CA GLN A 348 -13.33 30.37 -82.15
C GLN A 348 -12.94 30.04 -80.70
N GLY A 349 -11.69 29.66 -80.44
CA GLY A 349 -11.20 29.41 -79.08
C GLY A 349 -11.23 30.66 -78.19
N LEU A 350 -10.92 31.84 -78.74
CA LEU A 350 -11.06 33.12 -78.05
C LEU A 350 -12.52 33.52 -77.84
N LEU A 351 -13.40 33.27 -78.81
CA LEU A 351 -14.86 33.49 -78.67
C LEU A 351 -15.47 32.54 -77.64
N ASP A 352 -15.06 31.28 -77.61
CA ASP A 352 -15.52 30.29 -76.64
C ASP A 352 -15.02 30.65 -75.23
N ALA A 353 -13.75 31.03 -75.10
CA ALA A 353 -13.19 31.50 -73.82
C ALA A 353 -13.85 32.81 -73.35
N TRP A 354 -14.10 33.75 -74.26
CA TRP A 354 -14.79 35.00 -73.96
C TRP A 354 -16.24 34.76 -73.55
N ASN A 355 -16.98 33.92 -74.27
CA ASN A 355 -18.35 33.57 -73.93
C ASN A 355 -18.42 32.77 -72.62
N SER A 356 -17.46 31.88 -72.36
CA SER A 356 -17.34 31.16 -71.10
C SER A 356 -17.01 32.08 -69.93
N ALA A 357 -16.11 33.05 -70.12
CA ALA A 357 -15.80 34.07 -69.12
C ALA A 357 -16.99 35.03 -68.89
N TYR A 358 -17.66 35.47 -69.95
CA TYR A 358 -18.85 36.31 -69.88
C TYR A 358 -19.97 35.60 -69.12
N ASN A 359 -20.23 34.33 -69.42
CA ASN A 359 -21.20 33.51 -68.68
C ASN A 359 -20.79 33.29 -67.22
N HIS A 360 -19.49 33.08 -66.94
CA HIS A 360 -18.98 32.90 -65.58
C HIS A 360 -19.03 34.19 -64.74
N ILE A 361 -18.89 35.36 -65.36
CA ILE A 361 -18.94 36.67 -64.68
C ILE A 361 -20.38 37.18 -64.52
N ASN A 362 -21.27 36.86 -65.46
CA ASN A 362 -22.70 37.20 -65.37
C ASN A 362 -23.55 36.17 -64.61
N ASP A 363 -22.97 35.07 -64.15
CA ASP A 363 -23.64 34.13 -63.25
C ASP A 363 -23.79 34.78 -61.86
N SER A 364 -25.02 35.03 -61.46
CA SER A 364 -25.35 35.67 -60.17
C SER A 364 -25.05 34.76 -58.97
N ILE A 365 -24.77 33.46 -59.19
CA ILE A 365 -24.39 32.49 -58.14
C ILE A 365 -22.95 32.02 -58.39
N ARG A 366 -22.05 32.50 -57.53
CA ARG A 366 -20.59 32.41 -57.65
C ARG A 366 -20.03 30.97 -57.74
N HIS A 367 -19.21 30.74 -58.78
CA HIS A 367 -18.09 29.78 -58.89
C HIS A 367 -18.34 28.27 -59.12
N ILE A 368 -19.34 27.85 -59.93
CA ILE A 368 -19.34 26.49 -60.52
C ILE A 368 -19.83 26.48 -61.97
N THR A 369 -19.22 25.65 -62.81
CA THR A 369 -19.54 25.49 -64.23
C THR A 369 -20.92 24.84 -64.46
N SER A 370 -21.49 25.01 -65.66
CA SER A 370 -22.80 24.41 -66.02
C SER A 370 -22.81 22.88 -65.93
N SER A 371 -21.66 22.24 -66.22
CA SER A 371 -21.49 20.78 -66.10
C SER A 371 -21.52 20.33 -64.64
N GLU A 372 -20.86 21.05 -63.73
CA GLU A 372 -20.90 20.78 -62.28
C GLU A 372 -22.30 20.99 -61.70
N ARG A 373 -23.07 21.95 -62.24
CA ARG A 373 -24.46 22.19 -61.85
C ARG A 373 -25.40 21.09 -62.33
N ASN A 374 -25.19 20.57 -63.53
CA ASN A 374 -25.96 19.43 -64.05
C ASN A 374 -25.67 18.15 -63.27
N LEU A 375 -24.42 17.92 -62.85
CA LEU A 375 -24.03 16.83 -61.94
C LEU A 375 -24.69 17.01 -60.55
N TRP A 376 -24.64 18.21 -59.96
CA TRP A 376 -25.30 18.49 -58.68
C TRP A 376 -26.84 18.32 -58.76
N ASN A 377 -27.44 18.62 -59.91
CA ASN A 377 -28.89 18.46 -60.10
C ASN A 377 -29.34 17.05 -60.47
N THR A 378 -28.42 16.14 -60.80
CA THR A 378 -28.72 14.71 -61.02
C THR A 378 -28.57 13.84 -59.76
N VAL A 379 -28.02 14.39 -58.67
CA VAL A 379 -28.02 13.72 -57.36
C VAL A 379 -29.45 13.72 -56.80
N SER A 380 -30.10 12.55 -56.82
CA SER A 380 -31.47 12.36 -56.31
C SER A 380 -31.59 12.35 -54.78
N ASP A 381 -30.46 12.35 -54.07
CA ASP A 381 -30.38 12.23 -52.61
C ASP A 381 -29.62 13.40 -51.99
N LYS A 382 -30.16 14.61 -52.14
CA LYS A 382 -29.60 15.81 -51.50
C LYS A 382 -29.97 15.79 -50.02
N ALA A 383 -28.97 15.66 -49.13
CA ALA A 383 -29.17 15.70 -47.69
C ALA A 383 -29.78 17.04 -47.25
N ASN A 384 -30.97 17.00 -46.65
CA ASN A 384 -31.61 18.14 -46.03
C ASN A 384 -31.13 18.30 -44.58
N LYS A 385 -31.38 19.45 -43.96
CA LYS A 385 -30.99 19.73 -42.55
C LYS A 385 -31.56 18.71 -41.55
N THR A 386 -32.64 18.02 -41.92
CA THR A 386 -33.28 16.93 -41.16
C THR A 386 -32.50 15.61 -41.18
N ASP A 387 -31.55 15.47 -42.11
CA ASP A 387 -30.75 14.25 -42.33
C ASP A 387 -29.41 14.31 -41.57
N ILE A 388 -29.17 15.40 -40.84
CA ILE A 388 -28.02 15.55 -39.94
C ILE A 388 -28.31 14.77 -38.65
N PRO A 389 -27.53 13.74 -38.31
CA PRO A 389 -27.78 12.95 -37.12
C PRO A 389 -27.60 13.80 -35.85
N SER A 390 -28.61 13.81 -34.98
CA SER A 390 -28.59 14.60 -33.73
C SER A 390 -27.82 13.91 -32.60
N LYS A 391 -27.35 12.68 -32.82
CA LYS A 391 -26.61 11.86 -31.86
C LYS A 391 -25.47 11.10 -32.55
N LEU A 392 -24.35 10.96 -31.86
CA LEU A 392 -23.12 10.34 -32.37
C LEU A 392 -23.29 8.88 -32.83
N SER A 393 -24.25 8.15 -32.25
CA SER A 393 -24.52 6.73 -32.56
C SER A 393 -25.18 6.49 -33.93
N GLN A 394 -25.56 7.54 -34.64
CA GLN A 394 -26.24 7.45 -35.94
C GLN A 394 -25.27 7.58 -37.13
N LEU A 395 -23.97 7.80 -36.90
CA LEU A 395 -22.95 7.99 -37.93
C LEU A 395 -22.39 6.70 -38.54
N THR A 396 -22.68 5.53 -37.96
CA THR A 396 -21.99 4.27 -38.32
C THR A 396 -22.67 3.48 -39.44
N ASN A 397 -23.70 4.02 -40.11
CA ASN A 397 -24.50 3.21 -41.05
C ASN A 397 -24.98 3.94 -42.31
N ASP A 398 -24.22 4.90 -42.83
CA ASP A 398 -24.67 5.72 -43.96
C ASP A 398 -23.80 5.56 -45.21
N LYS A 399 -24.38 4.97 -46.26
CA LYS A 399 -23.75 4.60 -47.55
C LYS A 399 -23.42 5.80 -48.46
N LYS A 400 -23.64 7.04 -48.01
CA LYS A 400 -23.62 8.26 -48.84
C LYS A 400 -22.58 9.31 -48.42
N PHE A 401 -21.69 8.98 -47.49
CA PHE A 401 -20.56 9.83 -47.11
C PHE A 401 -19.25 9.22 -47.56
N ILE A 402 -18.30 10.08 -47.96
CA ILE A 402 -16.94 9.70 -48.38
C ILE A 402 -16.30 8.89 -47.25
N THR A 403 -16.02 7.62 -47.51
CA THR A 403 -15.29 6.74 -46.60
C THR A 403 -13.79 6.92 -46.79
N GLN A 404 -12.97 6.39 -45.88
CA GLN A 404 -11.49 6.47 -45.99
C GLN A 404 -10.97 5.90 -47.33
N ASP A 405 -11.71 4.96 -47.92
CA ASP A 405 -11.39 4.31 -49.19
C ASP A 405 -11.72 5.19 -50.41
N ASP A 406 -12.58 6.20 -50.25
CA ASP A 406 -13.00 7.16 -51.29
C ASP A 406 -12.04 8.38 -51.40
N ILE A 407 -10.99 8.42 -50.57
CA ILE A 407 -9.95 9.44 -50.59
C ILE A 407 -8.82 9.00 -51.53
N ASP A 408 -8.66 9.67 -52.68
CA ASP A 408 -7.53 9.45 -53.58
C ASP A 408 -6.22 9.91 -52.91
N THR A 409 -5.49 8.95 -52.33
CA THR A 409 -4.19 9.16 -51.68
C THR A 409 -3.02 9.16 -52.67
N SER A 410 -3.26 8.95 -53.98
CA SER A 410 -2.20 8.87 -54.99
C SER A 410 -1.56 10.22 -55.35
N GLN A 411 -2.15 11.33 -54.90
CA GLN A 411 -1.58 12.70 -55.01
C GLN A 411 -1.01 13.26 -53.70
N ASN A 412 -0.91 12.46 -52.64
CA ASN A 412 -0.17 12.89 -51.45
C ASN A 412 1.33 12.93 -51.75
N HIS A 413 1.88 14.12 -51.94
CA HIS A 413 3.33 14.29 -51.86
C HIS A 413 3.76 13.97 -50.42
N ILE A 414 4.60 12.95 -50.27
CA ILE A 414 5.13 12.57 -48.96
C ILE A 414 6.16 13.64 -48.58
N HIS A 415 5.83 14.47 -47.58
CA HIS A 415 6.86 15.26 -46.91
C HIS A 415 7.81 14.29 -46.19
N ASN A 416 9.12 14.41 -46.40
CA ASN A 416 10.14 13.59 -45.73
C ASN A 416 9.99 13.58 -44.19
N ASN A 417 9.35 14.61 -43.64
CA ASN A 417 9.11 14.75 -42.21
C ASN A 417 7.86 14.00 -41.71
N LYS A 418 7.02 13.41 -42.59
CA LYS A 418 5.81 12.68 -42.17
C LYS A 418 6.17 11.43 -41.35
N SER A 419 7.15 10.64 -41.80
CA SER A 419 7.65 9.50 -40.99
C SER A 419 8.23 9.95 -39.65
N VAL A 420 8.78 11.17 -39.57
CA VAL A 420 9.34 11.73 -38.34
C VAL A 420 8.21 12.19 -37.42
N LEU A 421 7.20 12.89 -37.94
CA LEU A 421 6.04 13.37 -37.20
C LEU A 421 5.12 12.24 -36.72
N ASP A 422 4.86 11.23 -37.55
CA ASP A 422 4.04 10.06 -37.18
C ASP A 422 4.72 9.25 -36.05
N LYS A 423 6.06 9.10 -36.12
CA LYS A 423 6.84 8.47 -35.05
C LYS A 423 6.86 9.32 -33.78
N ILE A 424 6.83 10.66 -33.88
CA ILE A 424 6.79 11.55 -32.73
C ILE A 424 5.44 11.43 -32.00
N SER A 425 4.30 11.39 -32.70
CA SER A 425 2.98 11.29 -32.05
C SER A 425 2.78 9.94 -31.35
N GLN A 426 3.10 8.82 -32.02
CA GLN A 426 2.95 7.49 -31.39
C GLN A 426 3.99 7.26 -30.29
N LYS A 427 5.25 7.69 -30.48
CA LYS A 427 6.27 7.59 -29.44
C LYS A 427 5.95 8.46 -28.23
N THR A 428 5.41 9.66 -28.43
CA THR A 428 4.97 10.51 -27.32
C THR A 428 3.79 9.87 -26.60
N LEU A 429 2.85 9.26 -27.33
CA LEU A 429 1.73 8.51 -26.74
C LEU A 429 2.21 7.26 -25.99
N ASP A 430 3.17 6.52 -26.53
CA ASP A 430 3.77 5.33 -25.91
C ASP A 430 4.61 5.72 -24.69
N ASP A 431 5.40 6.79 -24.78
CA ASP A 431 6.19 7.33 -23.67
C ASP A 431 5.24 7.88 -22.57
N ILE A 432 4.09 8.48 -22.92
CA ILE A 432 3.02 8.89 -21.99
C ILE A 432 2.36 7.66 -21.35
N ASN A 433 1.98 6.65 -22.12
CA ASN A 433 1.34 5.43 -21.62
C ASN A 433 2.29 4.63 -20.70
N LEU A 434 3.57 4.53 -21.05
CA LEU A 434 4.61 3.96 -20.20
C LEU A 434 4.81 4.78 -18.91
N SER A 435 4.65 6.10 -18.98
CA SER A 435 4.73 6.99 -17.82
C SER A 435 3.50 6.85 -16.93
N VAL A 436 2.30 6.73 -17.49
CA VAL A 436 1.05 6.43 -16.75
C VAL A 436 1.17 5.08 -16.02
N ASP A 437 1.72 4.05 -16.67
CA ASP A 437 1.99 2.75 -16.05
C ASP A 437 3.05 2.80 -14.93
N LYS A 438 4.05 3.68 -15.04
CA LYS A 438 5.10 3.87 -14.02
C LYS A 438 4.71 4.81 -12.88
N VAL A 439 3.79 5.75 -13.11
CA VAL A 439 3.33 6.76 -12.14
C VAL A 439 2.11 6.27 -11.35
N LEU A 440 1.23 5.44 -11.93
CA LEU A 440 0.00 4.99 -11.25
C LEU A 440 0.10 3.64 -10.54
N LYS A 441 1.16 2.85 -10.76
CA LYS A 441 1.41 1.63 -9.98
C LYS A 441 2.42 1.95 -8.89
N ASN A 442 1.94 2.34 -7.70
CA ASN A 442 2.77 2.27 -6.50
C ASN A 442 3.27 0.82 -6.40
N LYS A 443 4.56 0.60 -6.64
CA LYS A 443 5.15 -0.74 -6.55
C LYS A 443 5.29 -1.05 -5.07
N LEU A 444 4.26 -1.69 -4.52
CA LEU A 444 4.29 -2.31 -3.22
C LEU A 444 5.27 -3.48 -3.26
N THR A 445 6.20 -3.50 -2.31
CA THR A 445 7.17 -4.56 -2.12
C THR A 445 6.67 -5.48 -1.02
N PRO A 446 6.34 -6.74 -1.32
CA PRO A 446 5.96 -7.71 -0.30
C PRO A 446 7.19 -8.17 0.48
N ILE A 447 7.01 -8.41 1.77
CA ILE A 447 8.00 -9.02 2.64
C ILE A 447 7.31 -9.97 3.62
N GLU A 448 7.97 -11.10 3.91
CA GLU A 448 7.60 -11.99 5.01
C GLU A 448 8.77 -12.03 5.99
N THR A 449 8.47 -11.82 7.27
CA THR A 449 9.46 -11.78 8.34
C THR A 449 8.93 -12.37 9.62
N ASP A 450 9.81 -13.05 10.33
CA ASP A 450 9.57 -13.59 11.67
C ASP A 450 10.68 -13.21 12.65
N SER A 451 11.38 -12.13 12.33
CA SER A 451 12.46 -11.54 13.13
C SER A 451 11.96 -10.35 13.94
N THR A 452 12.54 -10.11 15.12
CA THR A 452 12.08 -9.03 16.01
C THR A 452 12.26 -7.66 15.36
N LEU A 453 13.30 -7.46 14.54
CA LEU A 453 13.56 -6.22 13.80
C LEU A 453 13.86 -6.54 12.34
N THR A 454 13.13 -5.93 11.42
CA THR A 454 13.28 -6.13 9.97
C THR A 454 13.40 -4.78 9.28
N LYS A 455 14.37 -4.65 8.38
CA LYS A 455 14.56 -3.44 7.58
C LYS A 455 13.62 -3.46 6.38
N LEU A 456 13.06 -2.30 6.07
CA LEU A 456 12.23 -2.08 4.89
C LEU A 456 13.12 -1.40 3.83
N ASP A 457 13.87 -2.20 3.08
CA ASP A 457 14.90 -1.71 2.16
C ASP A 457 14.32 -0.83 1.05
N ASN A 458 14.90 0.36 0.86
CA ASN A 458 14.41 1.38 -0.09
C ASN A 458 12.97 1.82 0.18
N CYS A 459 12.46 1.61 1.40
CA CYS A 459 11.16 2.17 1.77
C CYS A 459 11.22 3.68 1.61
N ILE A 460 10.17 4.27 1.05
CA ILE A 460 10.10 5.71 0.80
C ILE A 460 9.42 6.46 1.94
N GLY A 461 8.77 5.73 2.86
CA GLY A 461 7.93 6.27 3.92
C GLY A 461 6.53 6.63 3.43
N GLU A 462 5.56 5.78 3.76
CA GLU A 462 4.11 5.97 3.54
C GLU A 462 3.38 5.18 4.63
N TYR A 463 2.77 4.04 4.26
CA TYR A 463 2.05 3.14 5.16
C TYR A 463 2.40 1.69 4.86
N VAL A 464 2.11 0.82 5.80
CA VAL A 464 2.09 -0.62 5.58
C VAL A 464 0.76 -1.00 4.91
N HIS A 465 0.81 -1.98 4.01
CA HIS A 465 -0.35 -2.56 3.34
C HIS A 465 -0.38 -4.08 3.48
N ASN A 466 -1.57 -4.68 3.37
CA ASN A 466 -1.80 -6.13 3.36
C ASN A 466 -1.10 -6.86 4.50
N MET A 467 -1.02 -6.23 5.68
CA MET A 467 -0.31 -6.81 6.82
C MET A 467 -1.13 -7.94 7.44
N GLN A 468 -0.50 -9.11 7.53
CA GLN A 468 -1.01 -10.27 8.25
C GLN A 468 -0.01 -10.73 9.30
N LEU A 469 -0.48 -10.91 10.53
CA LEU A 469 0.32 -11.40 11.65
C LEU A 469 -0.18 -12.80 11.99
N LYS A 470 0.65 -13.81 11.77
CA LYS A 470 0.36 -15.21 12.07
C LYS A 470 0.91 -15.58 13.44
N GLY A 471 0.06 -16.21 14.26
CA GLY A 471 0.42 -16.67 15.59
C GLY A 471 1.49 -17.75 15.57
N LYS A 472 2.31 -17.79 16.62
CA LYS A 472 3.23 -18.90 16.88
C LYS A 472 2.95 -19.45 18.27
N THR A 473 3.00 -20.78 18.39
CA THR A 473 2.95 -21.46 19.69
C THR A 473 4.23 -22.28 19.84
N LEU A 474 4.97 -22.01 20.91
CA LEU A 474 6.22 -22.69 21.23
C LEU A 474 6.02 -23.55 22.47
N GLN A 475 6.64 -24.73 22.47
CA GLN A 475 6.64 -25.64 23.60
C GLN A 475 8.07 -25.79 24.12
N ASN A 476 8.28 -25.46 25.40
CA ASN A 476 9.48 -25.84 26.10
C ASN A 476 9.41 -27.34 26.41
N LEU A 477 10.25 -28.11 25.72
CA LEU A 477 10.30 -29.57 25.84
C LEU A 477 11.08 -30.03 27.08
N TRP A 478 11.79 -29.12 27.75
CA TRP A 478 12.40 -29.44 29.04
C TRP A 478 11.34 -29.43 30.14
N ASN A 479 11.20 -30.55 30.84
CA ASN A 479 10.24 -30.74 31.91
C ASN A 479 10.80 -31.60 33.06
N GLY A 480 12.09 -31.42 33.36
CA GLY A 480 12.74 -32.11 34.48
C GLY A 480 12.10 -31.80 35.83
N GLY A 481 12.35 -32.69 36.79
CA GLY A 481 11.76 -32.62 38.12
C GLY A 481 12.66 -31.92 39.14
N ASN A 482 13.06 -32.68 40.17
CA ASN A 482 13.93 -32.16 41.22
C ASN A 482 15.39 -32.13 40.76
N VAL A 483 16.10 -31.09 41.21
CA VAL A 483 17.54 -30.96 41.01
C VAL A 483 18.25 -31.65 42.17
N ASN A 484 19.01 -32.69 41.86
CA ASN A 484 19.79 -33.46 42.82
C ASN A 484 21.26 -33.06 42.75
N TYR A 485 21.97 -33.14 43.87
CA TYR A 485 23.42 -32.99 43.90
C TYR A 485 24.08 -34.36 43.92
N LEU A 486 24.97 -34.60 42.95
CA LEU A 486 25.76 -35.83 42.86
C LEU A 486 27.17 -35.55 43.37
N SER A 487 27.40 -35.81 44.66
CA SER A 487 28.68 -35.52 45.32
C SER A 487 29.87 -36.28 44.74
N SER A 488 29.66 -37.48 44.19
CA SER A 488 30.72 -38.23 43.51
C SER A 488 31.15 -37.63 42.18
N GLU A 489 30.35 -36.72 41.62
CA GLU A 489 30.55 -36.12 40.30
C GLU A 489 30.64 -34.59 40.35
N ASN A 490 30.62 -33.98 41.55
CA ASN A 490 30.71 -32.54 41.80
C ASN A 490 29.81 -31.71 40.85
N ARG A 491 28.53 -32.11 40.79
CA ARG A 491 27.55 -31.49 39.89
C ARG A 491 26.14 -31.56 40.46
N ILE A 492 25.35 -30.56 40.12
CA ILE A 492 23.89 -30.62 40.24
C ILE A 492 23.29 -31.10 38.92
N ILE A 493 22.26 -31.93 39.01
CA ILE A 493 21.62 -32.56 37.85
C ILE A 493 20.11 -32.55 38.00
N GLU A 494 19.43 -32.25 36.91
CA GLU A 494 17.99 -32.40 36.75
C GLU A 494 17.75 -33.41 35.63
N THR A 495 16.96 -34.43 35.90
CA THR A 495 16.64 -35.49 34.93
C THR A 495 15.16 -35.50 34.62
N THR A 496 14.80 -35.73 33.36
CA THR A 496 13.42 -36.00 32.93
C THR A 496 13.23 -37.46 32.52
N THR A 497 12.02 -37.97 32.70
CA THR A 497 11.59 -39.26 32.16
C THR A 497 10.61 -39.13 31.00
N LEU A 498 10.13 -37.92 30.72
CA LEU A 498 9.23 -37.67 29.60
C LEU A 498 10.04 -37.47 28.32
N ASP A 499 9.75 -38.28 27.33
CA ASP A 499 10.28 -38.13 25.99
C ASP A 499 9.24 -37.40 25.14
N LEU A 500 9.49 -36.14 24.79
CA LEU A 500 8.68 -35.37 23.84
C LEU A 500 9.40 -35.13 22.50
N TYR A 501 10.54 -35.80 22.29
CA TYR A 501 11.43 -35.53 21.17
C TYR A 501 11.09 -36.42 19.98
N LYS A 502 11.00 -35.83 18.79
CA LYS A 502 10.85 -36.50 17.51
C LYS A 502 12.20 -36.98 16.99
N THR A 503 12.17 -38.09 16.27
CA THR A 503 13.37 -38.65 15.66
C THR A 503 13.75 -37.85 14.41
N ASN A 504 15.07 -37.64 14.21
CA ASN A 504 15.62 -36.92 13.05
C ASN A 504 15.11 -35.47 12.93
N THR A 505 15.01 -34.78 14.07
CA THR A 505 14.48 -33.41 14.16
C THR A 505 15.53 -32.46 14.73
N ASN A 506 15.55 -31.23 14.22
CA ASN A 506 16.40 -30.17 14.76
C ASN A 506 15.72 -29.55 16.00
N TYR A 507 16.51 -29.19 17.00
CA TYR A 507 16.07 -28.57 18.23
C TYR A 507 16.93 -27.35 18.52
N THR A 508 16.27 -26.26 18.91
CA THR A 508 16.92 -25.06 19.41
C THR A 508 16.98 -25.10 20.93
N ILE A 509 18.17 -24.99 21.48
CA ILE A 509 18.45 -24.99 22.91
C ILE A 509 18.94 -23.60 23.28
N ILE A 510 18.31 -22.99 24.27
CA ILE A 510 18.65 -21.67 24.74
C ILE A 510 19.06 -21.78 26.19
N ASN A 511 20.24 -21.26 26.53
CA ASN A 511 20.72 -21.12 27.90
C ASN A 511 20.54 -19.65 28.33
N TYR A 512 19.66 -19.42 29.30
CA TYR A 512 19.39 -18.10 29.90
C TYR A 512 20.27 -17.82 31.12
N ASN A 513 21.06 -18.80 31.56
CA ASN A 513 21.94 -18.64 32.70
C ASN A 513 23.30 -18.05 32.26
N ASN A 514 23.96 -17.36 33.19
CA ASN A 514 25.30 -16.81 32.99
C ASN A 514 26.42 -17.87 33.19
N LYS A 515 26.07 -19.09 33.56
CA LYS A 515 26.93 -20.26 33.67
C LYS A 515 26.69 -21.23 32.50
N LYS A 516 27.73 -21.99 32.17
CA LYS A 516 27.66 -23.04 31.14
C LYS A 516 26.82 -24.21 31.65
N ILE A 517 26.04 -24.82 30.76
CA ILE A 517 25.18 -25.97 31.08
C ILE A 517 25.51 -27.13 30.17
N LYS A 518 25.56 -28.32 30.74
CA LYS A 518 25.80 -29.55 30.01
C LYS A 518 24.51 -30.37 29.92
N LEU A 519 24.22 -30.86 28.72
CA LEU A 519 23.03 -31.67 28.46
C LEU A 519 23.44 -33.10 28.11
N GLY A 520 22.87 -34.07 28.83
CA GLY A 520 23.04 -35.50 28.57
C GLY A 520 22.03 -36.00 27.55
N ILE A 521 22.54 -36.54 26.45
CA ILE A 521 21.76 -37.06 25.33
C ILE A 521 21.81 -38.59 25.37
N PHE A 522 20.64 -39.22 25.32
CA PHE A 522 20.45 -40.66 25.40
C PHE A 522 19.72 -41.14 24.15
N THR A 523 19.90 -42.40 23.77
CA THR A 523 19.03 -43.04 22.79
C THR A 523 17.62 -43.20 23.37
N LYS A 524 16.59 -43.33 22.52
CA LYS A 524 15.23 -43.65 23.00
C LYS A 524 15.15 -44.99 23.76
N ALA A 525 16.10 -45.90 23.55
CA ALA A 525 16.30 -47.11 24.36
C ALA A 525 17.01 -46.86 25.71
N ASN A 526 17.10 -45.60 26.13
CA ASN A 526 17.65 -45.17 27.41
C ASN A 526 19.14 -45.51 27.64
N THR A 527 19.93 -45.53 26.56
CA THR A 527 21.39 -45.71 26.63
C THR A 527 22.08 -44.37 26.45
N TYR A 528 23.06 -44.03 27.28
CA TYR A 528 23.84 -42.79 27.11
C TYR A 528 24.48 -42.76 25.72
N SER A 529 24.24 -41.67 24.98
CA SER A 529 24.79 -41.48 23.63
C SER A 529 25.97 -40.51 23.69
N ARG A 530 25.72 -39.27 24.11
CA ARG A 530 26.72 -38.19 24.17
C ARG A 530 26.28 -37.07 25.11
N SER A 531 27.11 -36.04 25.25
CA SER A 531 26.72 -34.78 25.88
C SER A 531 27.09 -33.58 25.03
N ILE A 532 26.39 -32.46 25.25
CA ILE A 532 26.71 -31.16 24.65
C ILE A 532 26.84 -30.11 25.74
N GLU A 533 27.67 -29.09 25.48
CA GLU A 533 27.82 -27.93 26.34
C GLU A 533 27.18 -26.71 25.66
N VAL A 534 26.31 -26.02 26.39
CA VAL A 534 25.65 -24.81 25.94
C VAL A 534 26.25 -23.63 26.69
N LEU A 535 26.84 -22.69 25.94
CA LEU A 535 27.51 -21.53 26.51
C LEU A 535 26.52 -20.63 27.27
N PRO A 536 26.99 -19.82 28.23
CA PRO A 536 26.17 -18.83 28.91
C PRO A 536 25.41 -17.91 27.95
N ASN A 537 24.16 -17.55 28.26
CA ASN A 537 23.35 -16.58 27.51
C ASN A 537 23.37 -16.82 25.99
N SER A 538 23.32 -18.07 25.56
CA SER A 538 23.53 -18.46 24.17
C SER A 538 22.44 -19.37 23.64
N LYS A 539 22.36 -19.44 22.31
CA LYS A 539 21.50 -20.34 21.56
C LYS A 539 22.36 -21.36 20.83
N PHE A 540 21.95 -22.62 20.86
CA PHE A 540 22.62 -23.73 20.19
C PHE A 540 21.60 -24.59 19.46
N ILE A 541 21.88 -24.98 18.22
CA ILE A 541 20.99 -25.83 17.42
C ILE A 541 21.62 -27.22 17.33
N ILE A 542 20.81 -28.25 17.60
CA ILE A 542 21.24 -29.65 17.46
C ILE A 542 20.25 -30.46 16.64
N ARG A 543 20.74 -31.54 16.05
CA ARG A 543 19.89 -32.58 15.47
C ARG A 543 19.92 -33.82 16.36
N LEU A 544 18.74 -34.32 16.73
CA LEU A 544 18.59 -35.57 17.48
C LEU A 544 18.16 -36.70 16.54
N ASN A 545 18.94 -37.78 16.50
CA ASN A 545 18.67 -38.94 15.62
C ASN A 545 18.33 -40.15 16.49
N ASP A 546 17.04 -40.42 16.71
CA ASP A 546 16.58 -41.44 17.66
C ASP A 546 17.10 -41.24 19.10
N GLU A 547 17.28 -39.97 19.46
CA GLU A 547 17.88 -39.50 20.70
C GLU A 547 16.92 -38.59 21.47
N ILE A 548 17.14 -38.46 22.77
CA ILE A 548 16.41 -37.61 23.71
C ILE A 548 17.39 -36.84 24.58
N ILE A 549 17.03 -35.64 24.99
CA ILE A 549 17.78 -34.91 26.03
C ILE A 549 17.17 -35.27 27.37
N LYS A 550 17.96 -35.90 28.23
CA LYS A 550 17.47 -36.51 29.46
C LYS A 550 17.98 -35.83 30.71
N ASP A 551 19.22 -35.37 30.67
CA ASP A 551 19.90 -34.74 31.80
C ASP A 551 20.26 -33.30 31.49
N LYS A 552 20.07 -32.42 32.48
CA LYS A 552 20.52 -31.04 32.50
C LYS A 552 21.42 -30.86 33.70
N VAL A 553 22.67 -30.49 33.46
CA VAL A 553 23.75 -30.59 34.43
C VAL A 553 24.44 -29.24 34.62
N GLY A 554 24.56 -28.82 35.87
CA GLY A 554 25.44 -27.75 36.31
C GLY A 554 26.66 -28.32 37.03
N GLU A 555 27.83 -28.25 36.40
CA GLU A 555 29.09 -28.76 36.97
C GLU A 555 29.80 -27.68 37.79
N GLU A 556 30.40 -28.05 38.93
CA GLU A 556 31.11 -27.10 39.83
C GLU A 556 32.24 -26.34 39.12
N VAL A 557 32.92 -26.99 38.17
CA VAL A 557 33.97 -26.37 37.34
C VAL A 557 33.48 -25.18 36.50
N ASN A 558 32.16 -25.08 36.28
CA ASN A 558 31.52 -23.99 35.55
C ASN A 558 30.84 -22.98 36.51
N GLY A 559 31.13 -23.06 37.81
CA GLY A 559 30.63 -22.13 38.84
C GLY A 559 29.28 -22.49 39.43
N TRP A 560 28.82 -23.74 39.26
CA TRP A 560 27.61 -24.24 39.92
C TRP A 560 27.92 -24.75 41.33
N GLU A 561 27.01 -24.55 42.28
CA GLU A 561 27.17 -24.98 43.67
C GLU A 561 25.98 -25.84 44.13
N ASN A 562 26.18 -26.65 45.17
CA ASN A 562 25.09 -27.32 45.88
C ASN A 562 24.34 -26.33 46.79
N SER A 563 23.74 -25.29 46.20
CA SER A 563 22.93 -24.30 46.91
C SER A 563 21.49 -24.30 46.37
N ASP A 564 20.54 -23.87 47.20
CA ASP A 564 19.15 -23.75 46.75
C ASP A 564 19.00 -22.69 45.64
N ASN A 565 19.85 -21.66 45.65
CA ASN A 565 19.89 -20.66 44.59
C ASN A 565 20.25 -21.31 43.25
N ASP A 566 21.37 -22.04 43.20
CA ASP A 566 21.85 -22.65 41.96
C ASP A 566 20.94 -23.78 41.48
N LYS A 567 20.32 -24.53 42.38
CA LYS A 567 19.27 -25.50 42.01
C LYS A 567 18.08 -24.81 41.36
N ASN A 568 17.64 -23.68 41.90
CA ASN A 568 16.53 -22.91 41.32
C ASN A 568 16.91 -22.25 39.99
N GLU A 569 18.14 -21.74 39.87
CA GLU A 569 18.67 -21.21 38.63
C GLU A 569 18.77 -22.30 37.54
N LEU A 570 19.25 -23.51 37.88
CA LEU A 570 19.34 -24.62 36.94
C LEU A 570 17.95 -25.03 36.43
N LYS A 571 16.91 -25.03 37.29
CA LYS A 571 15.53 -25.28 36.84
C LYS A 571 15.11 -24.34 35.73
N LYS A 572 15.35 -23.03 35.90
CA LYS A 572 14.95 -21.96 34.97
C LYS A 572 16.02 -21.56 33.96
N SER A 573 16.95 -22.46 33.69
CA SER A 573 18.14 -22.10 32.93
C SER A 573 18.03 -22.33 31.43
N ILE A 574 17.17 -23.27 30.99
CA ILE A 574 17.07 -23.62 29.57
C ILE A 574 15.64 -23.64 29.06
N VAL A 575 15.51 -23.33 27.78
CA VAL A 575 14.33 -23.67 26.97
C VAL A 575 14.79 -24.52 25.80
N ILE A 576 14.07 -25.61 25.53
CA ILE A 576 14.32 -26.49 24.39
C ILE A 576 13.10 -26.47 23.47
N LEU A 577 13.30 -26.05 22.23
CA LEU A 577 12.23 -25.84 21.24
C LEU A 577 12.42 -26.76 20.05
N GLU A 578 11.34 -27.34 19.54
CA GLU A 578 11.35 -28.05 18.26
C GLU A 578 11.62 -27.08 17.10
N GLY A 579 12.52 -27.47 16.20
CA GLY A 579 12.90 -26.68 15.03
C GLY A 579 14.00 -25.65 15.29
N GLU A 580 14.30 -24.88 14.25
CA GLU A 580 15.28 -23.80 14.30
C GLU A 580 14.58 -22.48 14.60
N VAL A 581 14.84 -21.92 15.78
CA VAL A 581 14.25 -20.66 16.21
C VAL A 581 15.27 -19.54 16.01
N LYS A 582 14.89 -18.52 15.23
CA LYS A 582 15.77 -17.39 14.89
C LYS A 582 16.03 -16.50 16.10
N GLU A 583 14.98 -16.03 16.74
CA GLU A 583 15.04 -15.15 17.90
C GLU A 583 15.05 -15.92 19.21
N ILE A 584 15.67 -15.37 20.26
CA ILE A 584 15.64 -15.95 21.61
C ILE A 584 14.38 -15.42 22.31
N PRO A 585 13.32 -16.24 22.50
CA PRO A 585 12.19 -15.84 23.36
C PRO A 585 12.65 -15.61 24.80
N PRO A 586 11.88 -14.96 25.69
CA PRO A 586 12.15 -15.03 27.12
C PRO A 586 11.96 -16.45 27.64
N TYR A 587 12.48 -16.75 28.83
CA TYR A 587 12.23 -18.04 29.48
C TYR A 587 10.73 -18.24 29.74
N PHE A 588 10.21 -19.43 29.44
CA PHE A 588 8.85 -19.85 29.75
C PHE A 588 8.80 -21.36 30.05
N GLU A 589 7.78 -21.77 30.80
CA GLU A 589 7.51 -23.17 31.14
C GLU A 589 6.32 -23.69 30.33
N GLY A 590 6.35 -24.97 29.95
CA GLY A 590 5.27 -25.59 29.20
C GLY A 590 5.09 -25.01 27.79
N ILE A 591 3.91 -24.48 27.49
CA ILE A 591 3.54 -23.98 26.16
C ILE A 591 3.17 -22.51 26.25
N GLN A 592 3.68 -21.73 25.28
CA GLN A 592 3.47 -20.29 25.23
C GLN A 592 3.14 -19.86 23.79
N SER A 593 2.10 -19.04 23.62
CA SER A 593 1.74 -18.46 22.33
C SER A 593 2.12 -16.98 22.21
N THR A 594 2.16 -16.47 20.97
CA THR A 594 2.36 -15.05 20.68
C THR A 594 1.36 -14.17 21.43
N GLY A 595 1.87 -13.14 22.11
CA GLY A 595 1.08 -12.15 22.84
C GLY A 595 0.60 -12.59 24.23
N GLU A 596 0.66 -13.88 24.57
CA GLU A 596 0.08 -14.41 25.82
C GLU A 596 0.85 -13.94 27.08
N LEU A 597 2.18 -13.75 27.01
CA LEU A 597 2.95 -13.13 28.11
C LEU A 597 2.64 -11.63 28.26
N GLU A 598 2.21 -10.97 27.18
CA GLU A 598 1.84 -9.56 27.16
C GLU A 598 0.35 -9.30 27.44
N GLY A 599 -0.38 -10.30 27.95
CA GLY A 599 -1.83 -10.18 28.21
C GLY A 599 -2.67 -10.26 26.94
N ASN A 600 -2.32 -11.16 26.03
CA ASN A 600 -2.90 -11.34 24.69
C ASN A 600 -2.75 -10.12 23.79
N LYS A 601 -1.57 -9.48 23.81
CA LYS A 601 -1.32 -8.24 23.08
C LYS A 601 -0.21 -8.40 22.04
N ILE A 602 -0.44 -7.94 20.82
CA ILE A 602 0.60 -7.82 19.78
C ILE A 602 1.08 -6.37 19.72
N SER A 603 2.40 -6.15 19.74
CA SER A 603 2.99 -4.81 19.69
C SER A 603 3.84 -4.66 18.44
N ILE A 604 3.45 -3.72 17.58
CA ILE A 604 4.12 -3.44 16.31
C ILE A 604 4.62 -2.01 16.36
N LEU A 605 5.85 -1.81 15.88
CA LEU A 605 6.50 -0.53 15.88
C LEU A 605 7.23 -0.35 14.55
N THR A 606 6.86 0.64 13.76
CA THR A 606 7.69 1.06 12.63
C THR A 606 8.65 2.15 13.10
N LYS A 607 9.87 2.16 12.55
CA LYS A 607 10.93 3.11 12.92
C LYS A 607 11.56 3.74 11.69
N GLY A 608 12.07 4.96 11.84
CA GLY A 608 13.00 5.56 10.88
C GLY A 608 14.35 4.83 10.83
N LYS A 609 15.28 5.32 10.01
CA LYS A 609 16.62 4.70 9.91
C LYS A 609 17.44 4.90 11.18
N ASN A 610 17.27 6.01 11.91
CA ASN A 610 17.83 6.16 13.25
C ASN A 610 17.09 5.27 14.25
N LEU A 611 17.78 4.27 14.82
CA LEU A 611 17.21 3.31 15.77
C LEU A 611 17.24 3.76 17.25
N ILE A 612 17.86 4.91 17.53
CA ILE A 612 18.02 5.47 18.88
C ILE A 612 16.99 6.56 19.14
N LYS A 613 16.12 6.35 20.13
CA LYS A 613 15.18 7.37 20.60
C LYS A 613 15.90 8.34 21.55
N ASN A 614 15.97 9.62 21.18
CA ASN A 614 16.45 10.70 22.05
C ASN A 614 15.41 10.97 23.14
N GLY A 615 15.82 10.92 24.40
CA GLY A 615 14.90 11.04 25.53
C GLY A 615 14.48 12.46 25.86
N ASN A 616 13.18 12.67 25.95
CA ASN A 616 12.59 13.62 26.90
C ASN A 616 12.01 12.74 28.02
N GLY A 617 12.45 12.91 29.27
CA GLY A 617 11.77 12.30 30.43
C GLY A 617 10.32 12.80 30.49
N GLU A 618 9.33 12.07 31.00
CA GLU A 618 9.32 10.95 31.93
C GLU A 618 8.43 9.82 31.37
N ASN A 619 8.91 8.58 31.52
CA ASN A 619 8.18 7.30 31.40
C ASN A 619 8.12 6.51 30.09
N GLU A 620 9.06 6.64 29.13
CA GLU A 620 9.19 5.63 28.05
C GLU A 620 10.62 5.32 27.57
N LEU A 621 11.65 5.50 28.41
CA LEU A 621 12.99 5.04 28.08
C LEU A 621 13.62 4.30 29.26
N GLY A 622 13.93 3.02 29.04
CA GLY A 622 14.65 2.16 29.99
C GLY A 622 16.12 2.53 30.10
N PHE A 623 16.42 3.76 30.49
CA PHE A 623 17.77 4.18 30.83
C PHE A 623 18.12 3.70 32.24
N TRP A 624 19.02 2.73 32.33
CA TRP A 624 19.53 2.26 33.61
C TRP A 624 20.58 3.26 34.10
N ILE A 625 20.27 4.05 35.12
CA ILE A 625 21.27 4.86 35.83
C ILE A 625 21.93 3.95 36.89
N LYS A 626 23.23 3.67 36.76
CA LYS A 626 24.01 3.06 37.85
C LYS A 626 24.23 4.10 38.97
N ARG A 627 23.29 4.15 39.92
CA ARG A 627 23.24 4.85 41.23
C ARG A 627 23.60 6.35 41.29
N GLY A 628 22.62 7.14 41.73
CA GLY A 628 22.73 8.51 42.22
C GLY A 628 21.59 9.36 41.67
N ASN A 629 20.68 9.84 42.54
CA ASN A 629 19.45 10.57 42.15
C ASN A 629 19.72 11.70 41.15
N ILE A 630 18.92 11.82 40.09
CA ILE A 630 18.18 13.03 39.64
C ILE A 630 17.55 12.80 38.25
N THR A 631 16.33 13.31 38.10
CA THR A 631 15.44 13.36 36.93
C THR A 631 15.84 14.46 35.92
N PHE A 632 15.50 14.22 34.65
CA PHE A 632 15.90 15.03 33.50
C PHE A 632 14.99 16.25 33.26
N GLU A 633 15.29 17.37 33.88
CA GLU A 633 15.07 18.71 33.32
C GLU A 633 16.21 19.60 33.81
N LYS A 634 17.02 20.14 32.88
CA LYS A 634 18.30 20.86 33.10
C LYS A 634 19.52 19.94 33.30
N PHE A 635 20.55 20.15 32.47
CA PHE A 635 21.85 19.49 32.61
C PHE A 635 22.47 19.87 33.97
N GLY A 636 22.31 18.99 34.97
CA GLY A 636 22.78 19.21 36.33
C GLY A 636 24.30 19.21 36.45
N GLU A 637 24.78 19.93 37.45
CA GLU A 637 26.15 19.88 37.94
C GLU A 637 26.39 18.56 38.68
N PHE A 638 27.33 17.74 38.22
CA PHE A 638 27.75 16.51 38.90
C PHE A 638 29.05 16.75 39.65
N THR A 639 29.21 16.26 40.89
CA THR A 639 30.46 16.39 41.66
C THR A 639 31.07 15.02 42.00
N GLY A 640 32.36 14.82 41.71
CA GLY A 640 33.13 13.63 42.11
C GLY A 640 33.94 13.00 40.98
N ASN A 641 34.98 12.23 41.33
CA ASN A 641 35.89 11.55 40.39
C ASN A 641 35.32 10.19 39.98
N GLN A 642 34.19 10.18 39.26
CA GLN A 642 33.44 8.96 38.91
C GLN A 642 32.97 8.95 37.45
N TRP A 643 32.82 7.74 36.89
CA TRP A 643 32.21 7.53 35.58
C TRP A 643 30.69 7.54 35.74
N THR A 644 30.01 8.40 35.00
CA THR A 644 28.55 8.42 34.92
C THR A 644 28.14 8.17 33.47
N GLY A 645 27.00 7.51 33.26
CA GLY A 645 26.54 7.23 31.91
C GLY A 645 25.09 6.80 31.84
N ILE A 646 24.58 6.85 30.61
CA ILE A 646 23.20 6.54 30.25
C ILE A 646 23.24 5.34 29.31
N ASP A 647 22.58 4.25 29.68
CA ASP A 647 22.54 3.00 28.91
C ASP A 647 21.19 2.83 28.22
N GLN A 648 21.18 2.66 26.90
CA GLN A 648 19.99 2.29 26.13
C GLN A 648 20.14 0.88 25.56
N ILE A 649 19.15 0.02 25.80
CA ILE A 649 19.07 -1.30 25.17
C ILE A 649 18.29 -1.15 23.87
N ILE A 650 18.91 -1.51 22.76
CA ILE A 650 18.36 -1.33 21.41
C ILE A 650 18.31 -2.68 20.72
N LYS A 651 17.16 -3.02 20.14
CA LYS A 651 17.02 -4.20 19.28
C LYS A 651 17.78 -3.98 17.98
N VAL A 652 18.53 -4.97 17.54
CA VAL A 652 19.38 -4.92 16.35
C VAL A 652 19.35 -6.28 15.64
N LYS A 653 19.67 -6.29 14.36
CA LYS A 653 19.89 -7.54 13.64
C LYS A 653 21.18 -8.22 14.10
N GLN A 654 21.19 -9.53 14.13
CA GLN A 654 22.39 -10.33 14.36
C GLN A 654 23.35 -10.23 13.17
N ASN A 655 24.65 -10.42 13.43
CA ASN A 655 25.75 -10.46 12.47
C ASN A 655 25.76 -9.28 11.49
N THR A 656 25.35 -8.12 11.99
CA THR A 656 25.13 -6.92 11.17
C THR A 656 25.99 -5.78 11.73
N ASP A 657 26.58 -5.01 10.82
CA ASP A 657 27.38 -3.84 11.18
C ASP A 657 26.47 -2.65 11.45
N TYR A 658 26.74 -1.97 12.56
CA TYR A 658 26.09 -0.73 12.94
C TYR A 658 27.12 0.34 13.24
N THR A 659 26.78 1.59 12.94
CA THR A 659 27.50 2.77 13.38
C THR A 659 26.63 3.56 14.34
N VAL A 660 27.17 3.83 15.53
CA VAL A 660 26.62 4.81 16.46
C VAL A 660 27.41 6.11 16.39
N SER A 661 26.71 7.24 16.37
CA SER A 661 27.31 8.57 16.39
C SER A 661 26.61 9.48 17.40
N CYS A 662 27.36 10.39 18.03
CA CYS A 662 26.81 11.45 18.86
C CYS A 662 27.75 12.67 18.81
N LYS A 663 27.19 13.85 19.07
CA LYS A 663 27.96 15.04 19.40
C LYS A 663 27.98 15.21 20.92
N HIS A 664 29.13 15.60 21.47
CA HIS A 664 29.23 15.85 22.90
C HIS A 664 30.16 17.01 23.23
N SER A 665 29.93 17.64 24.38
CA SER A 665 30.91 18.54 25.01
C SER A 665 31.86 17.73 25.90
N SER A 666 33.16 18.07 25.96
CA SER A 666 34.20 17.48 26.82
C SER A 666 34.68 16.04 26.48
N ASN A 667 35.48 15.43 27.38
CA ASN A 667 36.11 14.09 27.29
C ASN A 667 35.10 12.94 27.49
N SER A 668 33.89 13.11 26.97
CA SER A 668 32.84 12.09 26.90
C SER A 668 33.13 11.09 25.79
N GLY A 669 32.49 9.94 25.82
CA GLY A 669 32.56 9.01 24.70
C GLY A 669 31.39 8.05 24.66
N ILE A 670 31.13 7.55 23.45
CA ILE A 670 30.20 6.46 23.23
C ILE A 670 30.86 5.15 23.61
N TYR A 671 30.09 4.27 24.25
CA TYR A 671 30.44 2.89 24.47
C TYR A 671 29.35 1.98 23.91
N VAL A 672 29.74 0.89 23.27
CA VAL A 672 28.79 -0.16 22.85
C VAL A 672 29.30 -1.48 23.37
N MET A 673 28.48 -2.19 24.15
CA MET A 673 28.87 -3.46 24.77
C MET A 673 30.22 -3.35 25.52
N GLY A 674 30.49 -2.21 26.16
CA GLY A 674 31.75 -1.95 26.87
C GLY A 674 32.94 -1.55 26.00
N ILE A 675 32.80 -1.53 24.68
CA ILE A 675 33.83 -1.04 23.74
C ILE A 675 33.73 0.48 23.65
N LYS A 676 34.84 1.20 23.92
CA LYS A 676 34.90 2.66 23.84
C LYS A 676 35.17 3.14 22.42
N SER A 677 34.46 4.18 21.97
CA SER A 677 34.83 4.95 20.79
C SER A 677 36.24 5.56 20.91
N THR A 678 37.02 5.48 19.84
CA THR A 678 38.40 6.02 19.81
C THR A 678 38.40 7.56 19.72
N ASP A 679 37.47 8.14 18.97
CA ASP A 679 37.32 9.59 18.79
C ASP A 679 36.27 10.22 19.73
N GLY A 680 35.56 9.40 20.50
CA GLY A 680 34.46 9.78 21.40
C GLY A 680 33.11 9.95 20.70
N ASN A 681 33.12 10.26 19.40
CA ASN A 681 31.95 10.72 18.64
C ASN A 681 31.32 9.62 17.78
N THR A 682 32.08 8.64 17.31
CA THR A 682 31.59 7.59 16.43
C THR A 682 32.18 6.24 16.80
N LEU A 683 31.37 5.18 16.73
CA LEU A 683 31.82 3.80 16.91
C LEU A 683 31.07 2.88 15.94
N THR A 684 31.83 2.12 15.15
CA THR A 684 31.29 1.04 14.33
C THR A 684 31.55 -0.29 15.02
N PHE A 685 30.54 -1.16 15.08
CA PHE A 685 30.63 -2.48 15.70
C PHE A 685 29.75 -3.48 14.94
N ASN A 686 30.13 -4.76 15.00
CA ASN A 686 29.29 -5.85 14.55
C ASN A 686 28.52 -6.45 15.74
N THR A 687 27.25 -6.77 15.54
CA THR A 687 26.39 -7.32 16.60
C THR A 687 26.71 -8.77 16.95
N GLY A 688 27.37 -9.51 16.05
CA GLY A 688 27.58 -10.95 16.20
C GLY A 688 26.24 -11.67 16.45
N ASN A 689 26.20 -12.65 17.35
CA ASN A 689 24.95 -13.36 17.64
C ASN A 689 23.97 -12.56 18.54
N ASN A 690 24.25 -11.30 18.87
CA ASN A 690 23.37 -10.49 19.71
C ASN A 690 22.22 -9.89 18.88
N ASN A 691 20.98 -10.06 19.35
CA ASN A 691 19.78 -9.44 18.78
C ASN A 691 19.39 -8.12 19.50
N GLN A 692 20.19 -7.73 20.47
CA GLN A 692 20.10 -6.45 21.17
C GLN A 692 21.49 -6.01 21.61
N VAL A 693 21.71 -4.70 21.67
CA VAL A 693 22.95 -4.12 22.18
C VAL A 693 22.66 -3.04 23.18
N THR A 694 23.53 -2.94 24.18
CA THR A 694 23.55 -1.78 25.09
C THR A 694 24.48 -0.73 24.50
N VAL A 695 23.91 0.43 24.17
CA VAL A 695 24.64 1.62 23.77
C VAL A 695 24.65 2.58 24.95
N SER A 696 25.84 2.98 25.37
CA SER A 696 26.06 3.84 26.52
C SER A 696 26.67 5.16 26.10
N LEU A 697 26.16 6.25 26.64
CA LEU A 697 26.83 7.55 26.64
C LEU A 697 27.49 7.73 27.99
N GLN A 698 28.83 7.82 28.04
CA GLN A 698 29.55 7.92 29.32
C GLN A 698 30.47 9.14 29.34
N ASN A 699 30.63 9.72 30.53
CA ASN A 699 31.59 10.78 30.79
C ASN A 699 32.33 10.52 32.10
N LYS A 700 33.61 10.90 32.15
CA LYS A 700 34.39 10.94 33.39
C LYS A 700 34.34 12.35 33.97
N ILE A 701 33.62 12.50 35.06
CA ILE A 701 33.41 13.80 35.70
C ILE A 701 34.57 14.07 36.65
N VAL A 702 35.08 15.31 36.64
CA VAL A 702 36.08 15.81 37.60
C VAL A 702 35.63 17.20 38.05
N GLY A 703 35.26 17.33 39.33
CA GLY A 703 34.65 18.57 39.85
C GLY A 703 33.22 18.76 39.35
N SER A 704 32.68 19.99 39.45
CA SER A 704 31.36 20.34 38.92
C SER A 704 31.46 20.60 37.41
N GLN A 705 30.84 19.75 36.59
CA GLN A 705 30.84 19.90 35.12
C GLN A 705 29.46 19.59 34.54
N THR A 706 29.06 20.41 33.57
CA THR A 706 27.90 20.18 32.69
C THR A 706 28.36 19.47 31.42
N VAL A 707 27.77 18.30 31.13
CA VAL A 707 28.07 17.50 29.94
C VAL A 707 26.85 17.47 29.04
N THR A 708 27.02 17.77 27.76
CA THR A 708 25.96 17.77 26.76
C THR A 708 26.19 16.64 25.78
N PHE A 709 25.14 15.86 25.48
CA PHE A 709 25.09 14.93 24.36
C PHE A 709 23.97 15.36 23.42
N ALA A 710 24.23 15.33 22.12
CA ALA A 710 23.29 15.73 21.08
C ALA A 710 23.48 14.84 19.84
N GLU A 711 22.52 14.89 18.92
CA GLU A 711 22.58 14.19 17.63
C GLU A 711 22.90 12.69 17.74
N PHE A 712 22.35 12.04 18.77
CA PHE A 712 22.60 10.63 19.03
C PHE A 712 21.84 9.76 18.03
N GLN A 713 22.57 8.90 17.33
CA GLN A 713 22.05 8.14 16.20
C GLN A 713 22.72 6.77 16.11
N LEU A 714 21.92 5.74 15.82
CA LEU A 714 22.38 4.40 15.47
C LEU A 714 21.82 4.02 14.10
N LEU A 715 22.71 3.59 13.20
CA LEU A 715 22.38 3.22 11.83
C LEU A 715 22.94 1.84 11.51
N GLU A 716 22.17 1.04 10.78
CA GLU A 716 22.66 -0.18 10.11
C GLU A 716 23.54 0.23 8.92
N SER A 717 24.82 0.45 9.18
CA SER A 717 25.82 1.00 8.26
C SER A 717 27.21 0.79 8.84
N THR A 718 28.22 0.80 7.98
CA THR A 718 29.64 0.85 8.38
C THR A 718 30.15 2.28 8.58
N THR A 719 29.40 3.29 8.14
CA THR A 719 29.74 4.72 8.20
C THR A 719 28.60 5.54 8.78
N ALA A 720 28.94 6.57 9.56
CA ALA A 720 27.98 7.56 10.03
C ALA A 720 27.42 8.39 8.86
N THR A 721 26.17 8.82 8.96
CA THR A 721 25.54 9.75 8.00
C THR A 721 25.17 11.06 8.69
N THR A 722 24.62 12.02 7.95
CA THR A 722 24.00 13.21 8.56
C THR A 722 22.93 12.79 9.57
N TYR A 723 22.95 13.44 10.74
CA TYR A 723 21.99 13.20 11.80
C TYR A 723 20.56 13.40 11.31
N GLU A 724 19.69 12.48 11.72
CA GLU A 724 18.25 12.64 11.65
C GLU A 724 17.59 12.26 12.98
N THR A 725 16.49 12.93 13.28
CA THR A 725 15.71 12.65 14.47
C THR A 725 15.05 11.28 14.36
N TYR A 726 15.03 10.54 15.47
CA TYR A 726 14.27 9.31 15.63
C TYR A 726 12.79 9.52 15.29
N LYS A 727 12.21 8.57 14.56
CA LYS A 727 10.80 8.54 14.20
C LYS A 727 10.26 7.16 14.51
N GLU A 728 9.05 7.10 15.04
CA GLU A 728 8.35 5.85 15.26
C GLU A 728 6.84 6.00 15.07
N ASP A 729 6.19 4.91 14.69
CA ASP A 729 4.74 4.76 14.79
C ASP A 729 4.44 3.41 15.43
N LYS A 730 3.70 3.44 16.54
CA LYS A 730 3.44 2.28 17.40
C LYS A 730 1.97 1.94 17.33
N THR A 731 1.67 0.64 17.22
CA THR A 731 0.33 0.11 17.39
C THR A 731 0.34 -1.07 18.35
N GLU A 732 -0.72 -1.19 19.15
CA GLU A 732 -0.92 -2.33 20.03
C GLU A 732 -2.28 -2.94 19.74
N ILE A 733 -2.30 -4.24 19.46
CA ILE A 733 -3.48 -5.01 19.10
C ILE A 733 -3.81 -5.91 20.28
N LEU A 734 -4.91 -5.60 20.98
CA LEU A 734 -5.42 -6.45 22.05
C LEU A 734 -6.30 -7.56 21.47
N LEU A 735 -6.00 -8.80 21.84
CA LEU A 735 -6.70 -9.98 21.35
C LEU A 735 -7.56 -10.62 22.47
N PRO A 736 -8.73 -11.18 22.13
CA PRO A 736 -9.58 -11.87 23.11
C PRO A 736 -8.97 -13.14 23.73
N SER A 737 -8.00 -13.75 23.05
CA SER A 737 -7.31 -14.97 23.51
C SER A 737 -5.90 -15.05 22.90
N PRO A 738 -5.01 -15.93 23.38
CA PRO A 738 -3.65 -16.08 22.83
C PRO A 738 -3.62 -16.27 21.30
N HIS A 739 -2.61 -15.70 20.63
CA HIS A 739 -2.46 -15.79 19.17
C HIS A 739 -1.65 -17.03 18.77
N CYS A 740 -2.34 -18.10 18.39
CA CYS A 740 -1.77 -19.44 18.36
C CYS A 740 -1.32 -19.88 16.96
N GLY A 741 -0.41 -20.86 16.91
CA GLY A 741 0.06 -21.48 15.66
C GLY A 741 0.50 -22.91 15.85
N LEU A 742 0.33 -23.75 14.83
CA LEU A 742 0.69 -25.17 14.84
C LEU A 742 1.90 -25.45 13.95
N PRO A 743 2.64 -26.55 14.19
CA PRO A 743 3.80 -26.94 13.38
C PRO A 743 3.48 -27.19 11.90
N SER A 744 2.21 -27.45 11.53
CA SER A 744 1.77 -27.56 10.13
C SER A 744 1.82 -26.25 9.35
N GLY A 745 1.95 -25.10 10.04
CA GLY A 745 1.78 -23.77 9.47
C GLY A 745 0.35 -23.22 9.62
N THR A 746 -0.61 -24.00 10.10
CA THR A 746 -1.93 -23.49 10.49
C THR A 746 -1.77 -22.55 11.68
N ALA A 747 -2.20 -21.30 11.55
CA ALA A 747 -2.09 -20.31 12.60
C ALA A 747 -3.29 -19.38 12.63
N ASP A 748 -3.57 -18.80 13.79
CA ASP A 748 -4.44 -17.65 13.90
C ASP A 748 -3.83 -16.50 13.08
N VAL A 749 -4.65 -15.75 12.37
CA VAL A 749 -4.21 -14.67 11.48
C VAL A 749 -4.91 -13.39 11.89
N VAL A 750 -4.14 -12.39 12.32
CA VAL A 750 -4.64 -11.00 12.40
C VAL A 750 -4.43 -10.38 11.03
N ASP A 751 -5.50 -9.91 10.40
CA ASP A 751 -5.48 -9.12 9.18
C ASP A 751 -5.65 -7.65 9.59
N TYR A 752 -4.55 -6.90 9.48
CA TYR A 752 -4.46 -5.53 10.00
C TYR A 752 -5.48 -4.62 9.30
N ASP A 753 -5.51 -4.69 7.98
CA ASP A 753 -6.32 -3.80 7.13
C ASP A 753 -7.82 -4.13 7.23
N LYS A 754 -8.16 -5.40 7.49
CA LYS A 754 -9.55 -5.80 7.76
C LYS A 754 -10.02 -5.56 9.19
N ASN A 755 -9.10 -5.20 10.09
CA ASN A 755 -9.38 -5.01 11.51
C ASN A 755 -10.01 -6.26 12.16
N GLU A 756 -9.48 -7.44 11.81
CA GLU A 756 -10.04 -8.73 12.16
C GLU A 756 -8.95 -9.74 12.54
N ARG A 757 -9.32 -10.70 13.39
CA ARG A 757 -8.58 -11.96 13.58
C ARG A 757 -9.39 -13.14 13.08
N THR A 758 -8.81 -13.96 12.23
CA THR A 758 -9.29 -15.32 11.97
C THR A 758 -8.59 -16.29 12.92
N LYS A 759 -9.34 -16.83 13.87
CA LYS A 759 -8.88 -17.86 14.80
C LYS A 759 -9.01 -19.24 14.16
N ASN A 760 -7.88 -19.89 13.91
CA ASN A 760 -7.76 -21.20 13.30
C ASN A 760 -7.33 -22.28 14.30
N VAL A 761 -6.78 -21.90 15.44
CA VAL A 761 -6.23 -22.82 16.44
C VAL A 761 -6.96 -22.65 17.77
N ALA A 762 -7.30 -23.76 18.39
CA ALA A 762 -7.92 -23.79 19.72
C ALA A 762 -7.01 -24.47 20.73
N LYS A 763 -7.13 -24.01 21.99
CA LYS A 763 -6.48 -24.55 23.18
C LYS A 763 -7.55 -25.31 23.96
N LEU A 764 -7.41 -26.64 24.04
CA LEU A 764 -8.31 -27.52 24.77
C LEU A 764 -7.63 -27.98 26.07
N GLN A 765 -8.19 -27.61 27.22
CA GLN A 765 -7.78 -28.11 28.54
C GLN A 765 -8.43 -29.47 28.77
N LEU A 766 -7.64 -30.54 28.80
CA LEU A 766 -8.18 -31.90 28.86
C LEU A 766 -8.88 -32.19 30.20
N GLU A 767 -8.57 -31.48 31.29
CA GLU A 767 -9.28 -31.63 32.56
C GLU A 767 -10.75 -31.21 32.49
N THR A 768 -11.12 -30.36 31.53
CA THR A 768 -12.49 -29.83 31.37
C THR A 768 -13.41 -30.81 30.65
N ILE A 769 -12.84 -31.84 30.01
CA ILE A 769 -13.60 -32.83 29.25
C ILE A 769 -14.31 -33.80 30.21
N THR A 770 -15.57 -34.09 29.91
CA THR A 770 -16.35 -35.12 30.61
C THR A 770 -16.80 -36.18 29.62
N GLY A 771 -16.89 -37.44 30.07
CA GLY A 771 -17.35 -38.54 29.21
C GLY A 771 -16.23 -39.24 28.44
N TRP A 772 -15.02 -39.33 29.01
CA TRP A 772 -14.00 -40.24 28.47
C TRP A 772 -14.49 -41.69 28.57
N THR A 773 -14.31 -42.44 27.49
CA THR A 773 -14.64 -43.87 27.43
C THR A 773 -13.38 -44.70 27.46
N VAL A 774 -13.38 -45.76 28.26
CA VAL A 774 -12.27 -46.73 28.33
C VAL A 774 -12.50 -47.82 27.30
N THR A 775 -11.46 -48.20 26.56
CA THR A 775 -11.56 -49.31 25.60
C THR A 775 -11.43 -50.67 26.31
N ALA A 776 -12.40 -51.57 26.10
CA ALA A 776 -12.48 -52.86 26.80
C ALA A 776 -11.48 -53.94 26.31
N THR A 777 -10.60 -53.61 25.37
CA THR A 777 -9.75 -54.57 24.63
C THR A 777 -8.26 -54.27 24.78
N ASP A 778 -7.77 -54.12 26.01
CA ASP A 778 -6.35 -53.90 26.35
C ASP A 778 -5.54 -55.23 26.46
N VAL A 779 -5.88 -56.25 25.68
CA VAL A 779 -5.20 -57.57 25.78
C VAL A 779 -3.73 -57.54 25.33
N ASN A 780 -3.33 -56.54 24.54
CA ASN A 780 -1.97 -56.41 23.98
C ASN A 780 -1.17 -55.23 24.58
N THR A 781 -1.70 -54.56 25.60
CA THR A 781 -1.20 -53.30 26.18
C THR A 781 -1.15 -53.40 27.72
N PRO A 782 -0.24 -54.22 28.27
CA PRO A 782 -0.24 -54.52 29.69
C PRO A 782 0.02 -53.29 30.57
N ASN A 783 0.85 -52.33 30.13
CA ASN A 783 1.29 -51.22 30.97
C ASN A 783 0.44 -49.96 30.83
N THR A 784 -0.26 -49.79 29.70
CA THR A 784 -1.03 -48.59 29.39
C THR A 784 -2.52 -48.87 29.26
N ILE A 785 -3.33 -47.83 29.40
CA ILE A 785 -4.78 -47.84 29.22
C ILE A 785 -5.16 -46.70 28.26
N GLU A 786 -6.11 -46.98 27.36
CA GLU A 786 -6.59 -46.00 26.37
C GLU A 786 -7.97 -45.42 26.73
N PHE A 787 -8.03 -44.09 26.74
CA PHE A 787 -9.22 -43.28 26.87
C PHE A 787 -9.56 -42.62 25.54
N GLN A 788 -10.85 -42.61 25.22
CA GLN A 788 -11.38 -42.09 23.98
C GLN A 788 -12.46 -41.04 24.23
N TYR A 789 -12.42 -39.98 23.44
CA TYR A 789 -13.41 -38.92 23.46
C TYR A 789 -13.73 -38.43 22.05
N TYR A 790 -15.01 -38.39 21.70
CA TYR A 790 -15.46 -37.83 20.43
C TYR A 790 -15.44 -36.30 20.50
N TYR A 791 -14.57 -35.70 19.70
CA TYR A 791 -14.35 -34.26 19.65
C TYR A 791 -14.58 -33.76 18.22
N LEU A 792 -15.71 -33.09 17.99
CA LEU A 792 -16.15 -32.71 16.64
C LEU A 792 -15.56 -31.38 16.15
N ASP A 793 -15.13 -30.52 17.08
CA ASP A 793 -14.74 -29.13 16.81
C ASP A 793 -13.31 -28.97 16.26
N GLY A 794 -12.54 -30.06 16.18
CA GLY A 794 -11.17 -30.05 15.66
C GLY A 794 -11.04 -30.60 14.23
N VAL A 795 -9.92 -30.32 13.55
CA VAL A 795 -9.49 -31.03 12.34
C VAL A 795 -8.54 -32.17 12.74
N PRO A 796 -8.85 -33.43 12.38
CA PRO A 796 -7.93 -34.55 12.58
C PRO A 796 -6.61 -34.33 11.84
N ASP A 797 -5.53 -34.14 12.59
CA ASP A 797 -4.18 -33.96 12.08
C ASP A 797 -3.17 -34.43 13.14
N SER A 798 -1.98 -34.81 12.67
CA SER A 798 -0.81 -35.12 13.50
C SER A 798 -0.04 -33.87 13.96
N SER A 799 -0.40 -32.68 13.49
CA SER A 799 0.29 -31.41 13.80
C SER A 799 -0.22 -30.73 15.07
N LEU A 800 -0.44 -31.52 16.11
CA LEU A 800 -0.94 -31.07 17.42
C LEU A 800 0.23 -30.65 18.32
N ILE A 801 -0.07 -29.92 19.39
CA ILE A 801 0.88 -29.65 20.48
C ILE A 801 0.25 -30.11 21.80
N CYS A 802 0.96 -30.93 22.56
CA CYS A 802 0.54 -31.36 23.89
C CYS A 802 1.72 -31.35 24.85
N ASN A 803 1.52 -30.80 26.05
CA ASN A 803 2.60 -30.61 27.03
C ASN A 803 3.01 -31.89 27.77
N ASN A 804 2.13 -32.90 27.85
CA ASN A 804 2.39 -34.11 28.65
C ASN A 804 2.41 -35.42 27.85
N PHE A 805 2.07 -35.39 26.55
CA PHE A 805 1.96 -36.59 25.74
C PHE A 805 2.57 -36.38 24.36
N ASN A 806 3.29 -37.41 23.87
CA ASN A 806 3.74 -37.46 22.49
C ASN A 806 2.56 -37.54 21.53
N ILE A 807 2.67 -36.83 20.41
CA ILE A 807 1.69 -36.90 19.34
C ILE A 807 2.04 -38.06 18.40
N TYR A 808 1.10 -38.97 18.20
CA TYR A 808 1.22 -40.09 17.26
C TYR A 808 0.06 -40.12 16.27
N THR A 809 0.19 -40.94 15.23
CA THR A 809 -0.97 -41.32 14.43
C THR A 809 -1.84 -42.31 15.21
N ALA A 810 -3.15 -42.18 15.04
CA ALA A 810 -4.16 -43.03 15.67
C ALA A 810 -3.88 -44.53 15.48
N ASP A 811 -3.62 -44.93 14.24
CA ASP A 811 -3.37 -46.33 13.86
C ASP A 811 -2.11 -46.90 14.54
N TRP A 812 -1.09 -46.06 14.73
CA TRP A 812 0.14 -46.46 15.39
C TRP A 812 -0.06 -46.57 16.90
N LEU A 813 -0.68 -45.55 17.52
CA LEU A 813 -0.89 -45.51 18.97
C LEU A 813 -1.76 -46.68 19.44
N TRP A 814 -2.79 -47.06 18.66
CA TRP A 814 -3.68 -48.19 18.95
C TRP A 814 -2.92 -49.47 19.29
N ASN A 815 -1.85 -49.76 18.55
CA ASN A 815 -1.12 -51.02 18.59
C ASN A 815 0.16 -50.98 19.45
N LYS A 816 0.38 -49.91 20.24
CA LYS A 816 1.63 -49.70 20.99
C LYS A 816 1.41 -49.47 22.46
N ASP A 817 2.04 -50.27 23.31
CA ASP A 817 1.99 -50.12 24.77
C ASP A 817 2.90 -48.96 25.24
N VAL A 818 2.57 -47.74 24.82
CA VAL A 818 3.33 -46.51 25.08
C VAL A 818 2.36 -45.35 25.38
N GLU A 819 2.81 -44.38 26.17
CA GLU A 819 2.03 -43.18 26.42
C GLU A 819 2.02 -42.25 25.21
N GLY A 820 0.87 -41.64 24.93
CA GLY A 820 0.73 -40.73 23.81
C GLY A 820 -0.70 -40.28 23.59
N ILE A 821 -0.86 -39.33 22.68
CA ILE A 821 -2.16 -38.82 22.27
C ILE A 821 -2.23 -38.76 20.74
N ALA A 822 -3.41 -39.04 20.20
CA ALA A 822 -3.69 -38.95 18.77
C ALA A 822 -5.08 -38.36 18.56
N TYR A 823 -5.29 -37.73 17.41
CA TYR A 823 -6.61 -37.31 16.96
C TYR A 823 -6.91 -37.93 15.60
N ASN A 824 -7.91 -38.82 15.57
CA ASN A 824 -8.15 -39.66 14.41
C ASN A 824 -9.17 -39.08 13.43
N LYS A 825 -9.21 -39.61 12.21
CA LYS A 825 -10.12 -39.16 11.13
C LYS A 825 -11.61 -39.25 11.49
N SER A 826 -11.97 -40.12 12.43
CA SER A 826 -13.32 -40.26 12.98
C SER A 826 -13.66 -39.23 14.06
N LYS A 827 -12.87 -38.16 14.19
CA LYS A 827 -13.07 -37.08 15.16
C LYS A 827 -13.00 -37.58 16.60
N MET A 828 -12.12 -38.53 16.89
CA MET A 828 -11.91 -39.06 18.24
C MET A 828 -10.50 -38.77 18.73
N ILE A 829 -10.39 -38.13 19.90
CA ILE A 829 -9.14 -37.99 20.64
C ILE A 829 -8.90 -39.31 21.37
N GLN A 830 -7.73 -39.89 21.13
CA GLN A 830 -7.26 -41.12 21.76
C GLN A 830 -6.09 -40.76 22.66
N LEU A 831 -6.24 -41.00 23.95
CA LEU A 831 -5.23 -40.73 24.96
C LEU A 831 -4.82 -42.05 25.60
N ARG A 832 -3.53 -42.37 25.53
CA ARG A 832 -2.96 -43.54 26.19
C ARG A 832 -2.03 -43.09 27.31
N ILE A 833 -2.28 -43.59 28.51
CA ILE A 833 -1.53 -43.24 29.73
C ILE A 833 -1.10 -44.51 30.47
N ASN A 834 0.02 -44.44 31.17
CA ASN A 834 0.50 -45.55 31.99
C ASN A 834 -0.45 -45.81 33.17
N LYS A 835 -0.86 -47.07 33.35
CA LYS A 835 -1.76 -47.49 34.43
C LYS A 835 -1.26 -47.11 35.81
N ALA A 836 0.07 -47.14 36.03
CA ALA A 836 0.68 -46.79 37.30
C ALA A 836 0.57 -45.29 37.68
N LYS A 837 0.21 -44.41 36.73
CA LYS A 837 -0.02 -42.98 36.99
C LYS A 837 -1.44 -42.70 37.50
N LEU A 838 -2.36 -43.65 37.38
CA LEU A 838 -3.76 -43.47 37.73
C LEU A 838 -4.09 -44.17 39.04
N GLU A 839 -4.88 -43.50 39.89
CA GLU A 839 -5.41 -44.11 41.11
C GLU A 839 -6.53 -45.11 40.84
N SER A 840 -7.30 -44.89 39.77
CA SER A 840 -8.33 -45.80 39.25
C SER A 840 -8.29 -45.83 37.72
N LEU A 841 -8.60 -46.98 37.13
CA LEU A 841 -8.52 -47.21 35.68
C LEU A 841 -9.81 -46.78 34.95
N ASP A 842 -10.27 -45.57 35.24
CA ASP A 842 -11.51 -44.98 34.73
C ASP A 842 -11.39 -43.45 34.55
N ASP A 843 -12.46 -42.81 34.06
CA ASP A 843 -12.52 -41.35 33.84
C ASP A 843 -12.26 -40.54 35.13
N ILE A 844 -12.60 -41.10 36.30
CA ILE A 844 -12.37 -40.44 37.60
C ILE A 844 -10.87 -40.37 37.88
N GLY A 845 -10.17 -41.50 37.71
CA GLY A 845 -8.73 -41.57 37.89
C GLY A 845 -7.98 -40.68 36.90
N LEU A 846 -8.40 -40.66 35.64
CA LEU A 846 -7.82 -39.79 34.62
C LEU A 846 -8.00 -38.29 34.96
N LYS A 847 -9.21 -37.88 35.34
CA LYS A 847 -9.48 -36.49 35.75
C LYS A 847 -8.66 -36.07 36.94
N LYS A 848 -8.51 -36.95 37.95
CA LYS A 848 -7.68 -36.67 39.12
C LYS A 848 -6.20 -36.51 38.73
N TRP A 849 -5.72 -37.30 37.78
CA TRP A 849 -4.38 -37.13 37.24
C TRP A 849 -4.20 -35.78 36.55
N PHE A 850 -5.15 -35.34 35.73
CA PHE A 850 -5.09 -34.02 35.08
C PHE A 850 -5.10 -32.85 36.07
N GLN A 851 -5.76 -32.96 37.22
CA GLN A 851 -5.76 -31.91 38.25
C GLN A 851 -4.36 -31.61 38.82
N THR A 852 -3.46 -32.59 38.80
CA THR A 852 -2.07 -32.45 39.26
C THR A 852 -1.07 -32.34 38.12
N ASN A 853 -1.50 -32.61 36.89
CA ASN A 853 -0.70 -32.57 35.67
C ASN A 853 -1.51 -31.86 34.57
N LEU A 854 -1.63 -30.53 34.70
CA LEU A 854 -2.36 -29.69 33.76
C LEU A 854 -2.00 -30.08 32.33
N THR A 855 -2.96 -30.55 31.54
CA THR A 855 -2.71 -31.05 30.19
C THR A 855 -3.52 -30.26 29.20
N VAL A 856 -2.82 -29.61 28.29
CA VAL A 856 -3.42 -28.81 27.22
C VAL A 856 -3.10 -29.42 25.87
N LEU A 857 -4.08 -29.36 24.97
CA LEU A 857 -3.97 -29.80 23.58
C LEU A 857 -4.28 -28.62 22.66
N TYR A 858 -3.33 -28.24 21.81
CA TYR A 858 -3.57 -27.29 20.73
C TYR A 858 -3.87 -28.05 19.44
N HIS A 859 -4.97 -27.67 18.78
CA HIS A 859 -5.43 -28.31 17.55
C HIS A 859 -6.06 -27.27 16.61
N GLN A 860 -6.16 -27.62 15.33
CA GLN A 860 -6.85 -26.79 14.35
C GLN A 860 -8.36 -26.89 14.56
N LEU A 861 -9.06 -25.76 14.47
CA LEU A 861 -10.51 -25.68 14.48
C LEU A 861 -11.10 -26.20 13.17
N ALA A 862 -12.18 -26.99 13.25
CA ALA A 862 -12.92 -27.45 12.08
C ALA A 862 -13.56 -26.28 11.32
N ASN A 863 -14.03 -25.26 12.04
CA ASN A 863 -14.59 -24.03 11.51
C ASN A 863 -13.83 -22.84 12.13
N PRO A 864 -13.04 -22.08 11.34
CA PRO A 864 -12.38 -20.88 11.82
C PRO A 864 -13.38 -19.85 12.37
N ILE A 865 -12.97 -19.10 13.39
CA ILE A 865 -13.80 -18.07 14.03
C ILE A 865 -13.23 -16.69 13.68
N THR A 866 -14.03 -15.82 13.08
CA THR A 866 -13.64 -14.42 12.83
C THR A 866 -14.03 -13.55 14.01
N GLU A 867 -13.08 -12.79 14.52
CA GLU A 867 -13.26 -11.84 15.62
C GLU A 867 -12.92 -10.44 15.15
N LYS A 868 -13.77 -9.47 15.47
CA LYS A 868 -13.50 -8.05 15.21
C LYS A 868 -12.50 -7.52 16.23
N LEU A 869 -11.54 -6.75 15.76
CA LEU A 869 -10.52 -6.11 16.59
C LEU A 869 -10.70 -4.58 16.58
N ASN A 870 -9.91 -3.90 17.41
CA ASN A 870 -9.78 -2.45 17.39
C ASN A 870 -8.33 -2.10 17.09
N ILE A 871 -7.98 -2.12 15.81
CA ILE A 871 -6.67 -1.81 15.26
C ILE A 871 -6.71 -0.37 14.71
N LYS A 872 -5.59 0.35 14.85
CA LYS A 872 -5.39 1.66 14.23
C LYS A 872 -5.49 1.56 12.71
N ASP A 873 -6.22 2.46 12.06
CA ASP A 873 -6.50 2.43 10.61
C ASP A 873 -5.24 2.34 9.72
N GLU A 874 -4.18 3.06 10.10
CA GLU A 874 -2.96 3.15 9.31
C GLU A 874 -1.72 2.97 10.19
N LEU A 875 -0.74 2.21 9.70
CA LEU A 875 0.59 2.07 10.31
C LEU A 875 1.62 2.73 9.40
N GLN A 876 2.13 3.89 9.81
CA GLN A 876 3.07 4.69 9.02
C GLN A 876 4.38 3.95 8.82
N THR A 877 4.97 4.01 7.63
CA THR A 877 6.36 3.59 7.38
C THR A 877 7.26 4.80 7.20
N PHE A 878 8.56 4.62 7.35
CA PHE A 878 9.54 5.69 7.23
C PHE A 878 10.59 5.33 6.17
N THR A 879 11.17 6.35 5.54
CA THR A 879 12.20 6.16 4.52
C THR A 879 13.37 5.34 5.05
N ASP A 880 13.75 4.27 4.35
CA ASP A 880 14.74 3.27 4.78
C ASP A 880 14.55 2.78 6.23
N GLY A 881 13.28 2.74 6.65
CA GLY A 881 12.87 2.43 8.00
C GLY A 881 12.86 0.94 8.32
N TYR A 882 12.27 0.63 9.46
CA TYR A 882 12.20 -0.73 10.00
C TYR A 882 10.78 -1.02 10.47
N ILE A 883 10.45 -2.29 10.51
CA ILE A 883 9.38 -2.83 11.33
C ILE A 883 9.96 -3.64 12.48
N GLN A 884 9.44 -3.43 13.68
CA GLN A 884 9.79 -4.14 14.90
C GLN A 884 8.54 -4.81 15.47
N LEU A 885 8.66 -6.12 15.71
CA LEU A 885 7.63 -6.98 16.30
C LEU A 885 8.01 -7.22 17.76
N ASN A 886 7.53 -6.38 18.65
CA ASN A 886 7.99 -6.31 20.04
C ASN A 886 7.19 -7.25 20.96
N ASN A 887 7.20 -8.53 20.63
CA ASN A 887 6.57 -9.60 21.38
C ASN A 887 7.61 -10.63 21.83
N ALA A 888 7.42 -11.20 23.03
CA ALA A 888 8.21 -12.27 23.60
C ALA A 888 8.38 -13.45 22.63
N ILE A 889 7.29 -13.81 21.96
CA ILE A 889 7.31 -14.75 20.82
C ILE A 889 6.93 -13.95 19.58
N THR A 890 7.92 -13.69 18.74
CA THR A 890 7.75 -12.92 17.50
C THR A 890 6.80 -13.64 16.53
N PRO A 891 5.66 -13.02 16.12
CA PRO A 891 4.78 -13.59 15.11
C PRO A 891 5.46 -13.71 13.76
N CYS A 892 4.94 -14.57 12.88
CA CYS A 892 5.30 -14.52 11.47
C CYS A 892 4.44 -13.47 10.78
N THR A 893 5.05 -12.49 10.14
CA THR A 893 4.37 -11.31 9.60
C THR A 893 4.63 -11.21 8.11
N SER A 894 3.57 -11.12 7.31
CA SER A 894 3.65 -10.71 5.92
C SER A 894 3.06 -9.31 5.77
N LEU A 895 3.68 -8.47 4.96
CA LEU A 895 3.19 -7.12 4.66
C LEU A 895 3.73 -6.62 3.34
N GLU A 896 3.19 -5.49 2.88
CA GLU A 896 3.63 -4.75 1.72
C GLU A 896 4.00 -3.30 2.10
N TYR A 897 5.03 -2.74 1.47
CA TYR A 897 5.44 -1.35 1.69
C TYR A 897 5.93 -0.70 0.39
N SER A 898 5.79 0.62 0.31
CA SER A 898 6.15 1.40 -0.88
C SER A 898 7.65 1.58 -1.01
N THR A 899 8.18 1.46 -2.24
CA THR A 899 9.64 1.60 -2.52
C THR A 899 10.02 2.59 -3.62
N ASN A 900 9.05 3.16 -4.38
CA ASN A 900 9.39 3.74 -5.70
C ASN A 900 8.87 5.15 -6.03
N LEU A 901 8.20 5.87 -5.13
CA LEU A 901 7.66 7.21 -5.43
C LEU A 901 8.73 8.22 -5.92
N PRO A 902 9.96 8.29 -5.34
CA PRO A 902 11.01 9.17 -5.85
C PRO A 902 11.50 8.79 -7.26
N SER A 903 11.55 7.49 -7.58
CA SER A 903 11.96 7.00 -8.91
C SER A 903 10.95 7.32 -10.00
N ALA A 904 9.65 7.29 -9.65
CA ALA A 904 8.57 7.71 -10.55
C ALA A 904 8.63 9.23 -10.80
N LEU A 905 8.88 10.03 -9.76
CA LEU A 905 9.00 11.49 -9.88
C LEU A 905 10.26 11.90 -10.67
N SER A 906 11.40 11.26 -10.42
CA SER A 906 12.64 11.50 -11.16
C SER A 906 12.53 11.09 -12.63
N GLY A 907 11.82 10.00 -12.94
CA GLY A 907 11.55 9.59 -14.31
C GLY A 907 10.65 10.58 -15.07
N VAL A 908 9.68 11.20 -14.38
CA VAL A 908 8.83 12.26 -14.94
C VAL A 908 9.65 13.52 -15.24
N VAL A 909 10.55 13.92 -14.35
CA VAL A 909 11.46 15.06 -14.56
C VAL A 909 12.41 14.80 -15.73
N GLU A 910 13.02 13.62 -15.81
CA GLU A 910 13.94 13.28 -16.91
C GLU A 910 13.22 13.23 -18.27
N ILE A 911 11.94 12.84 -18.30
CA ILE A 911 11.11 12.87 -19.50
C ILE A 911 10.69 14.31 -19.86
N GLN A 912 10.34 15.14 -18.87
CA GLN A 912 10.07 16.56 -19.06
C GLN A 912 11.30 17.26 -19.68
N ASP A 913 12.49 17.00 -19.15
CA ASP A 913 13.75 17.55 -19.67
C ASP A 913 14.02 17.07 -21.10
N LYS A 914 13.79 15.79 -21.42
CA LYS A 914 13.91 15.25 -22.79
C LYS A 914 12.90 15.85 -23.76
N ILE A 915 11.67 16.12 -23.31
CA ILE A 915 10.64 16.80 -24.11
C ILE A 915 11.06 18.25 -24.37
N LEU A 916 11.51 18.96 -23.32
CA LEU A 916 11.99 20.33 -23.42
C LEU A 916 13.19 20.46 -24.35
N ASP A 917 14.17 19.56 -24.25
CA ASP A 917 15.31 19.49 -25.16
C ASP A 917 14.90 19.22 -26.61
N ARG A 918 13.93 18.32 -26.84
CA ARG A 918 13.41 18.06 -28.19
C ARG A 918 12.67 19.26 -28.77
N VAL A 919 11.88 19.96 -27.97
CA VAL A 919 11.21 21.21 -28.38
C VAL A 919 12.25 22.26 -28.72
N ASN A 920 13.27 22.44 -27.88
CA ASN A 920 14.38 23.39 -28.12
C ASN A 920 15.17 23.06 -29.39
N ILE A 921 15.41 21.78 -29.70
CA ILE A 921 16.05 21.34 -30.94
C ILE A 921 15.18 21.66 -32.17
N LEU A 922 13.87 21.48 -32.07
CA LEU A 922 12.92 21.80 -33.14
C LEU A 922 12.77 23.32 -33.37
N GLU A 923 12.79 24.12 -32.30
CA GLU A 923 12.83 25.58 -32.39
C GLU A 923 14.13 26.07 -33.05
N LYS A 924 15.28 25.48 -32.70
CA LYS A 924 16.56 25.78 -33.37
C LYS A 924 16.54 25.42 -34.86
N LYS A 925 15.92 24.29 -35.24
CA LYS A 925 15.72 23.93 -36.66
C LYS A 925 14.72 24.83 -37.40
N LYS A 926 13.91 25.61 -36.69
CA LYS A 926 13.03 26.63 -37.28
C LYS A 926 13.80 27.90 -37.67
N ILE A 927 15.02 28.07 -37.15
CA ILE A 927 15.96 29.13 -37.49
C ILE A 927 16.97 28.55 -38.49
N ILE A 928 16.51 28.19 -39.69
CA ILE A 928 17.40 28.07 -40.85
C ILE A 928 17.39 29.46 -41.49
N THR A 929 18.51 30.16 -41.40
CA THR A 929 18.68 31.45 -42.09
C THR A 929 18.70 31.21 -43.60
N TRP A 930 18.16 32.16 -44.37
CA TRP A 930 18.11 32.08 -45.84
C TRP A 930 19.45 31.72 -46.51
N ASP A 931 20.57 32.08 -45.87
CA ASP A 931 21.93 31.78 -46.33
C ASP A 931 22.26 30.28 -46.40
N GLU A 932 21.58 29.41 -45.63
CA GLU A 932 21.80 27.96 -45.66
C GLU A 932 20.96 27.24 -46.74
N LEU A 933 20.00 27.93 -47.37
CA LEU A 933 19.14 27.39 -48.43
C LEU A 933 19.65 27.68 -49.85
N GLU A 934 20.57 28.63 -50.04
CA GLU A 934 21.14 28.96 -51.37
C GLU A 934 22.37 28.11 -51.75
N GLY A 935 22.74 27.12 -50.93
CA GLY A 935 23.91 26.26 -51.14
C GLY A 935 23.65 24.87 -51.75
N VAL A 936 22.49 24.60 -52.36
CA VAL A 936 22.16 23.31 -52.98
C VAL A 936 21.72 23.46 -54.43
#